data_AF-A0A1E3NRB2-F1
#
_entry.id   AF-A0A1E3NRB2-F1
#
_cell.length_a   1.000
_cell.length_b   1.000
_cell.length_c   1.000
_cell.angle_alpha   90.00
_cell.angle_beta   90.00
_cell.angle_gamma   90.00
#
_symmetry.space_group_name_H-M   'P 1'
#
loop_
_entity.id
_entity.type
_entity.pdbx_description
1 polymer ?
#
loop_
_entity_poly.entity_id
_entity_poly.type
_entity_poly.pdbx_seq_one_letter_code
_entity_poly.pdbx_strand_id
1 'polypeptide(L)'
;MTEEVLYKNTGTLKIGDVHRFVVTYTPTDINKEIGTHLYVKVKNIENVLMNSVLLTGPYIMYCDIRSAAYDHNVPCFVSDDQPAYDPNMIPGQSLVQRLTLNRLQAKYVWVVDVVSQIIFSTTASTGFEILLARDEQSLHRNYSCLRNSNYSPSTLNIQHLTTADIWNRPPRSICDPIHLVILVHGLHSNSTADMFYMKDRLEGMADKTGENLVIRAYSGNVCKTERGIKYLGRRLAEYIVKDSLEGLNGMVEKISFISHSLGGPVQTFAISYINFNYPDFFERIKPENFIAMASPMLGISNENPTYVKVFLKFGIVGKTGQDLNLDGAQPMLLLLPSEPTRKILKAFKRRTVYANVLNDGIVPLRTSALLYLDWKGLTKVYETLKNNAKKSSSGSSSSTGYVADKAAEIPVDMNNDTMDSTDGDRTFVDSIKSRIQSTIGFCLPSIQASKTTNKYSYFQTTDMEVSDSEATNDNTSTGMDSANEALPSIPKSSALSSIKRVLLPPTPSSKYINDPKSRYDVILHDKIYTPDMIPKRHTTLSKNVILSQLEQKKKHRYLEETIARRWHQGMSWRKVLVYLQPDAHNNMVVRRRFANAYGWQVIDHMVEEHFSKKCCMGEDLSSWKIKKSDCNLIDLDEEESRDLNVKLGQVMNKEYRKESKRHHINSPDLSVPERVNIDSDSNTSDLDNDSANNGAWLNEEASGYYDGPTGLLNSVNEGVAAWKES
;
A
#
# COMPACT_ATOMS: atom_id res chain seq x y z
N MET A 1 25.97 -7.44 -43.21
CA MET A 1 25.65 -6.15 -42.54
C MET A 1 24.46 -6.25 -41.56
N THR A 2 24.07 -7.43 -41.06
CA THR A 2 22.80 -7.57 -40.30
C THR A 2 22.79 -8.69 -39.23
N GLU A 3 23.94 -9.14 -38.71
CA GLU A 3 23.98 -10.26 -37.72
C GLU A 3 24.21 -9.81 -36.27
N GLU A 4 24.38 -8.52 -36.01
CA GLU A 4 24.83 -8.04 -34.69
C GLU A 4 23.68 -7.71 -33.72
N VAL A 5 22.52 -7.27 -34.23
CA VAL A 5 21.29 -7.10 -33.44
C VAL A 5 20.40 -8.31 -33.59
N LEU A 6 20.06 -8.90 -32.47
CA LEU A 6 19.27 -10.12 -32.37
C LEU A 6 17.78 -9.82 -32.15
N TYR A 7 17.44 -8.71 -31.52
CA TYR A 7 16.05 -8.38 -31.24
C TYR A 7 15.82 -6.89 -31.12
N LYS A 8 14.68 -6.44 -31.63
CA LYS A 8 14.17 -5.08 -31.44
C LYS A 8 12.66 -5.12 -31.26
N ASN A 9 12.18 -4.51 -30.18
CA ASN A 9 10.77 -4.27 -29.97
C ASN A 9 10.55 -2.87 -29.43
N THR A 10 9.57 -2.18 -30.00
CA THR A 10 9.05 -0.92 -29.46
C THR A 10 7.66 -1.14 -28.89
N GLY A 11 7.39 -0.48 -27.76
CA GLY A 11 6.12 -0.56 -27.06
C GLY A 11 5.75 0.77 -26.41
N THR A 12 4.56 0.82 -25.85
CA THR A 12 4.06 1.96 -25.09
C THR A 12 3.48 1.49 -23.77
N LEU A 13 3.68 2.27 -22.73
CA LEU A 13 3.14 2.05 -21.39
C LEU A 13 2.08 3.11 -21.10
N LYS A 14 0.87 2.68 -20.73
CA LYS A 14 -0.15 3.54 -20.11
C LYS A 14 -0.12 3.35 -18.59
N ILE A 15 -1.03 4.02 -17.90
CA ILE A 15 -1.14 3.89 -16.44
C ILE A 15 -1.42 2.45 -16.01
N GLY A 16 -0.57 1.94 -15.13
CA GLY A 16 -0.68 0.56 -14.63
C GLY A 16 -0.13 -0.52 -15.55
N ASP A 17 0.45 -0.16 -16.70
CA ASP A 17 1.00 -1.16 -17.59
C ASP A 17 2.33 -1.74 -17.11
N VAL A 18 2.50 -3.03 -17.40
CA VAL A 18 3.69 -3.83 -17.14
C VAL A 18 3.98 -4.66 -18.39
N HIS A 19 5.19 -4.54 -18.92
CA HIS A 19 5.68 -5.37 -20.01
C HIS A 19 6.86 -6.20 -19.51
N ARG A 20 6.74 -7.52 -19.62
CA ARG A 20 7.79 -8.48 -19.24
C ARG A 20 8.33 -9.16 -20.49
N PHE A 21 9.64 -9.08 -20.70
CA PHE A 21 10.34 -9.83 -21.74
C PHE A 21 11.14 -10.95 -21.08
N VAL A 22 10.79 -12.20 -21.38
CA VAL A 22 11.55 -13.38 -20.94
C VAL A 22 12.48 -13.78 -22.08
N VAL A 23 13.76 -13.46 -21.92
CA VAL A 23 14.81 -13.70 -22.91
C VAL A 23 15.43 -15.07 -22.61
N THR A 24 15.15 -16.05 -23.46
CA THR A 24 15.75 -17.39 -23.42
C THR A 24 16.85 -17.50 -24.48
N TYR A 25 18.07 -17.84 -24.06
CA TYR A 25 19.18 -18.13 -24.95
C TYR A 25 19.67 -19.57 -24.77
N THR A 26 19.83 -20.28 -25.87
CA THR A 26 20.32 -21.66 -25.96
C THR A 26 21.56 -21.65 -26.85
N PRO A 27 22.78 -21.74 -26.29
CA PRO A 27 24.01 -21.74 -27.08
C PRO A 27 24.04 -22.90 -28.09
N THR A 28 24.62 -22.67 -29.27
CA THR A 28 24.86 -23.74 -30.26
C THR A 28 25.99 -24.67 -29.84
N ASP A 29 27.07 -24.10 -29.30
CA ASP A 29 28.21 -24.84 -28.76
C ASP A 29 28.62 -24.21 -27.43
N ILE A 30 28.19 -24.85 -26.34
CA ILE A 30 28.38 -24.33 -24.99
C ILE A 30 29.85 -24.11 -24.63
N ASN A 31 30.76 -24.92 -25.18
CA ASN A 31 32.18 -24.84 -24.86
C ASN A 31 32.87 -23.67 -25.57
N LYS A 32 32.32 -23.22 -26.70
CA LYS A 32 32.82 -22.05 -27.44
C LYS A 32 32.18 -20.75 -26.98
N GLU A 33 30.92 -20.80 -26.54
CA GLU A 33 30.15 -19.62 -26.15
C GLU A 33 30.26 -19.29 -24.65
N ILE A 34 30.80 -20.19 -23.82
CA ILE A 34 31.03 -19.92 -22.40
C ILE A 34 32.01 -18.74 -22.22
N GLY A 35 31.67 -17.83 -21.32
CA GLY A 35 32.42 -16.59 -21.11
C GLY A 35 32.13 -15.48 -22.14
N THR A 36 31.30 -15.74 -23.16
CA THR A 36 30.78 -14.69 -24.04
C THR A 36 29.58 -13.97 -23.41
N HIS A 37 29.11 -12.91 -24.06
CA HIS A 37 28.09 -12.01 -23.54
C HIS A 37 27.07 -11.64 -24.61
N LEU A 38 25.85 -11.37 -24.16
CA LEU A 38 24.86 -10.61 -24.90
C LEU A 38 24.66 -9.27 -24.22
N TYR A 39 24.15 -8.29 -24.94
CA TYR A 39 23.84 -6.98 -24.41
C TYR A 39 22.38 -6.65 -24.64
N VAL A 40 21.70 -6.22 -23.58
CA VAL A 40 20.33 -5.70 -23.66
C VAL A 40 20.32 -4.22 -23.33
N LYS A 41 19.55 -3.46 -24.10
CA LYS A 41 19.31 -2.03 -23.88
C LYS A 41 17.82 -1.78 -23.86
N VAL A 42 17.34 -1.11 -22.82
CA VAL A 42 15.99 -0.57 -22.74
C VAL A 42 16.09 0.95 -22.76
N LYS A 43 15.34 1.61 -23.64
CA LYS A 43 15.38 3.06 -23.83
C LYS A 43 13.99 3.66 -23.68
N ASN A 44 13.89 4.76 -22.94
CA ASN A 44 12.74 5.66 -23.00
C ASN A 44 12.83 6.46 -24.31
N ILE A 45 11.91 6.24 -25.24
CA ILE A 45 11.95 6.88 -26.57
C ILE A 45 11.19 8.20 -26.62
N GLU A 46 10.66 8.66 -25.49
CA GLU A 46 10.02 9.95 -25.39
C GLU A 46 10.99 11.09 -25.72
N ASN A 47 10.42 12.21 -26.19
CA ASN A 47 11.21 13.36 -26.60
C ASN A 47 12.02 13.90 -25.42
N VAL A 48 13.34 14.03 -25.60
CA VAL A 48 14.28 14.58 -24.60
C VAL A 48 13.88 15.99 -24.15
N LEU A 49 13.16 16.77 -24.97
CA LEU A 49 12.62 18.07 -24.59
C LEU A 49 11.60 17.99 -23.44
N MET A 50 10.96 16.83 -23.26
CA MET A 50 10.08 16.53 -22.13
C MET A 50 10.85 16.30 -20.81
N ASN A 51 12.19 16.30 -20.85
CA ASN A 51 13.04 16.28 -19.65
C ASN A 51 13.11 17.62 -18.92
N SER A 52 12.40 18.66 -19.36
CA SER A 52 12.39 19.93 -18.65
C SER A 52 11.72 19.77 -17.28
N VAL A 53 12.22 20.46 -16.26
CA VAL A 53 11.76 20.36 -14.86
C VAL A 53 10.26 20.70 -14.69
N LEU A 54 9.67 21.42 -15.65
CA LEU A 54 8.23 21.71 -15.72
C LEU A 54 7.42 20.62 -16.46
N LEU A 55 8.05 19.85 -17.34
CA LEU A 55 7.42 18.86 -18.25
C LEU A 55 7.83 17.41 -17.96
N THR A 56 8.57 17.14 -16.87
CA THR A 56 8.92 15.78 -16.40
C THR A 56 7.69 15.01 -15.88
N GLY A 57 6.51 15.28 -16.47
CA GLY A 57 5.23 14.68 -16.20
C GLY A 57 5.22 13.16 -16.44
N PRO A 58 4.08 12.56 -16.77
CA PRO A 58 3.86 11.11 -16.68
C PRO A 58 4.80 10.20 -17.50
N TYR A 59 5.79 10.75 -18.20
CA TYR A 59 6.67 10.10 -19.16
C TYR A 59 7.90 9.39 -18.57
N ILE A 60 7.93 9.19 -17.24
CA ILE A 60 8.95 8.38 -16.58
C ILE A 60 8.54 6.91 -16.55
N MET A 61 9.51 6.00 -16.54
CA MET A 61 9.24 4.57 -16.39
C MET A 61 10.27 3.88 -15.51
N TYR A 62 9.89 2.74 -14.95
CA TYR A 62 10.76 1.84 -14.21
C TYR A 62 11.24 0.72 -15.12
N CYS A 63 12.50 0.34 -15.01
CA CYS A 63 13.02 -0.83 -15.72
C CYS A 63 13.93 -1.65 -14.81
N ASP A 64 13.82 -2.97 -14.88
CA ASP A 64 14.79 -3.88 -14.29
C ASP A 64 15.12 -5.07 -15.19
N ILE A 65 16.36 -5.54 -15.08
CA ILE A 65 16.95 -6.63 -15.85
C ILE A 65 17.62 -7.57 -14.86
N ARG A 66 17.23 -8.84 -14.88
CA ARG A 66 17.73 -9.85 -13.95
C ARG A 66 17.78 -11.23 -14.56
N SER A 67 18.61 -12.11 -14.01
CA SER A 67 18.51 -13.55 -14.29
C SER A 67 17.21 -14.11 -13.72
N ALA A 68 16.59 -15.06 -14.42
CA ALA A 68 15.43 -15.79 -13.89
C ALA A 68 15.78 -16.62 -12.65
N ALA A 69 17.06 -16.95 -12.46
CA ALA A 69 17.56 -17.65 -11.27
C ALA A 69 17.86 -16.72 -10.09
N TYR A 70 17.70 -15.40 -10.25
CA TYR A 70 17.92 -14.44 -9.15
C TYR A 70 16.85 -14.63 -8.06
N ASP A 71 17.31 -14.97 -6.85
CA ASP A 71 16.50 -14.98 -5.63
C ASP A 71 17.14 -14.02 -4.64
N HIS A 72 16.38 -13.03 -4.17
CA HIS A 72 16.89 -12.06 -3.22
C HIS A 72 17.23 -12.68 -1.86
N ASN A 73 16.83 -13.92 -1.57
CA ASN A 73 17.21 -14.64 -0.35
C ASN A 73 18.52 -15.44 -0.49
N VAL A 74 19.12 -15.44 -1.69
CA VAL A 74 20.38 -16.12 -1.97
C VAL A 74 21.46 -15.05 -2.23
N PRO A 75 22.67 -15.19 -1.66
CA PRO A 75 23.74 -14.22 -1.91
C PRO A 75 24.18 -14.22 -3.38
N CYS A 76 24.34 -13.02 -3.96
CA CYS A 76 24.74 -12.82 -5.35
C CYS A 76 26.00 -11.93 -5.43
N PHE A 77 27.17 -12.54 -5.26
CA PHE A 77 28.45 -11.79 -5.24
C PHE A 77 29.07 -11.57 -6.61
N VAL A 78 28.73 -12.40 -7.61
CA VAL A 78 29.23 -12.24 -8.98
C VAL A 78 28.57 -11.01 -9.58
N SER A 79 29.34 -9.95 -9.83
CA SER A 79 28.84 -8.67 -10.34
C SER A 79 28.01 -8.81 -11.62
N ASP A 80 28.35 -9.78 -12.46
CA ASP A 80 27.65 -10.04 -13.71
C ASP A 80 26.28 -10.72 -13.55
N ASP A 81 26.06 -11.40 -12.43
CA ASP A 81 24.79 -12.03 -12.08
C ASP A 81 23.89 -11.07 -11.28
N GLN A 82 24.43 -9.92 -10.84
CA GLN A 82 23.67 -8.92 -10.09
C GLN A 82 22.60 -8.26 -10.98
N PRO A 83 21.40 -8.00 -10.43
CA PRO A 83 20.35 -7.35 -11.19
C PRO A 83 20.68 -5.89 -11.44
N ALA A 84 20.31 -5.39 -12.61
CA ALA A 84 20.38 -3.98 -12.96
C ALA A 84 18.99 -3.37 -13.02
N TYR A 85 18.84 -2.15 -12.54
CA TYR A 85 17.55 -1.46 -12.58
C TYR A 85 17.73 0.05 -12.60
N ASP A 86 16.76 0.73 -13.18
CA ASP A 86 16.59 2.17 -13.07
C ASP A 86 15.21 2.46 -12.46
N PRO A 87 15.15 3.12 -11.28
CA PRO A 87 13.89 3.45 -10.65
C PRO A 87 13.04 4.47 -11.44
N ASN A 88 13.69 5.40 -12.15
CA ASN A 88 13.08 6.61 -12.70
C ASN A 88 13.72 6.98 -14.07
N MET A 89 13.61 6.09 -15.05
CA MET A 89 14.17 6.31 -16.37
C MET A 89 13.40 7.43 -17.10
N ILE A 90 14.07 8.57 -17.28
CA ILE A 90 13.51 9.78 -17.91
C ILE A 90 13.51 9.69 -19.45
N PRO A 91 12.72 10.52 -20.17
CA PRO A 91 12.75 10.58 -21.63
C PRO A 91 14.16 10.61 -22.24
N GLY A 92 14.39 9.77 -23.25
CA GLY A 92 15.69 9.61 -23.93
C GLY A 92 16.75 8.80 -23.17
N GLN A 93 16.59 8.53 -21.88
CA GLN A 93 17.53 7.73 -21.10
C GLN A 93 17.47 6.25 -21.51
N SER A 94 18.59 5.53 -21.35
CA SER A 94 18.68 4.09 -21.59
C SER A 94 19.32 3.36 -20.42
N LEU A 95 18.83 2.17 -20.12
CA LEU A 95 19.46 1.18 -19.24
C LEU A 95 20.09 0.09 -20.11
N VAL A 96 21.39 -0.12 -19.97
CA VAL A 96 22.15 -1.15 -20.69
C VAL A 96 22.68 -2.17 -19.68
N GLN A 97 22.53 -3.46 -19.97
CA GLN A 97 23.05 -4.52 -19.12
C GLN A 97 23.74 -5.61 -19.96
N ARG A 98 24.86 -6.09 -19.42
CA ARG A 98 25.57 -7.27 -19.94
C ARG A 98 24.93 -8.55 -19.41
N LEU A 99 24.58 -9.45 -20.30
CA LEU A 99 24.00 -10.77 -20.03
C LEU A 99 25.08 -11.82 -20.23
N THR A 100 25.61 -12.37 -19.16
CA THR A 100 26.80 -13.22 -19.23
C THR A 100 26.47 -14.71 -19.31
N LEU A 101 27.29 -15.43 -20.08
CA LEU A 101 27.24 -16.89 -20.21
C LEU A 101 28.34 -17.54 -19.36
N ASN A 102 28.44 -17.16 -18.08
CA ASN A 102 29.58 -17.51 -17.22
C ASN A 102 29.46 -18.89 -16.57
N ARG A 103 28.25 -19.44 -16.46
CA ARG A 103 27.98 -20.76 -15.85
C ARG A 103 27.61 -21.74 -16.92
N LEU A 104 28.12 -22.96 -16.90
CA LEU A 104 27.79 -23.99 -17.90
C LEU A 104 26.32 -24.42 -17.75
N GLN A 105 25.44 -23.89 -18.59
CA GLN A 105 24.00 -24.15 -18.58
C GLN A 105 23.49 -24.41 -20.00
N ALA A 106 22.62 -25.41 -20.16
CA ALA A 106 22.01 -25.70 -21.45
C ALA A 106 21.13 -24.53 -21.96
N LYS A 107 20.56 -23.76 -21.03
CA LYS A 107 19.66 -22.65 -21.32
C LYS A 107 19.86 -21.54 -20.30
N TYR A 108 19.99 -20.31 -20.79
CA TYR A 108 20.06 -19.09 -20.00
C TYR A 108 18.76 -18.32 -20.13
N VAL A 109 18.24 -17.82 -19.02
CA VAL A 109 16.96 -17.08 -19.00
C VAL A 109 17.13 -15.80 -18.22
N TRP A 110 16.83 -14.67 -18.86
CA TRP A 110 16.77 -13.36 -18.24
C TRP A 110 15.36 -12.79 -18.35
N VAL A 111 15.00 -11.96 -17.39
CA VAL A 111 13.72 -11.26 -17.32
C VAL A 111 14.02 -9.77 -17.36
N VAL A 112 13.36 -9.08 -18.29
CA VAL A 112 13.37 -7.62 -18.40
C VAL A 112 11.95 -7.13 -18.14
N ASP A 113 11.76 -6.41 -17.04
CA ASP A 113 10.47 -5.81 -16.70
C ASP A 113 10.54 -4.31 -16.96
N VAL A 114 9.61 -3.81 -17.78
CA VAL A 114 9.41 -2.39 -18.09
C VAL A 114 8.05 -2.00 -17.55
N VAL A 115 8.02 -1.11 -16.56
CA VAL A 115 6.83 -0.82 -15.72
C VAL A 115 6.50 0.66 -15.75
N SER A 116 5.23 0.96 -15.94
CA SER A 116 4.71 2.33 -15.92
C SER A 116 4.92 3.01 -14.57
N GLN A 117 5.46 4.23 -14.59
CA GLN A 117 5.48 5.14 -13.44
C GLN A 117 4.43 6.26 -13.57
N ILE A 118 3.54 6.17 -14.56
CA ILE A 118 2.42 7.12 -14.73
C ILE A 118 1.53 7.05 -13.48
N ILE A 119 1.27 8.22 -12.90
CA ILE A 119 0.31 8.41 -11.81
C ILE A 119 -0.63 9.53 -12.26
N PHE A 120 -1.92 9.41 -11.97
CA PHE A 120 -2.94 10.46 -12.19
C PHE A 120 -3.33 10.78 -13.64
N SER A 121 -2.73 10.16 -14.65
CA SER A 121 -3.15 10.35 -16.05
C SER A 121 -3.58 9.05 -16.68
N THR A 122 -4.82 8.99 -17.18
CA THR A 122 -5.34 7.85 -17.94
C THR A 122 -5.10 7.98 -19.44
N THR A 123 -4.75 9.18 -19.91
CA THR A 123 -4.52 9.50 -21.32
C THR A 123 -3.04 9.47 -21.68
N ALA A 124 -2.15 9.78 -20.73
CA ALA A 124 -0.71 9.75 -20.97
C ALA A 124 -0.21 8.34 -21.31
N SER A 125 0.78 8.32 -22.19
CA SER A 125 1.54 7.12 -22.53
C SER A 125 3.03 7.45 -22.64
N THR A 126 3.85 6.46 -22.30
CA THR A 126 5.31 6.51 -22.35
C THR A 126 5.82 5.44 -23.31
N GLY A 127 6.45 5.85 -24.40
CA GLY A 127 7.10 4.94 -25.34
C GLY A 127 8.40 4.36 -24.79
N PHE A 128 8.65 3.09 -25.11
CA PHE A 128 9.94 2.45 -24.86
C PHE A 128 10.41 1.60 -26.04
N GLU A 129 11.72 1.34 -26.07
CA GLU A 129 12.37 0.44 -27.01
C GLU A 129 13.27 -0.54 -26.24
N ILE A 130 13.23 -1.82 -26.61
CA ILE A 130 14.16 -2.84 -26.16
C ILE A 130 14.98 -3.36 -27.34
N LEU A 131 16.30 -3.44 -27.17
CA LEU A 131 17.27 -3.95 -28.13
C LEU A 131 18.10 -5.04 -27.48
N LEU A 132 18.34 -6.14 -28.21
CA LEU A 132 19.29 -7.19 -27.83
C LEU A 132 20.34 -7.32 -28.94
N ALA A 133 21.62 -7.35 -28.57
CA ALA A 133 22.74 -7.47 -29.50
C ALA A 133 23.83 -8.40 -28.97
N ARG A 134 24.72 -8.86 -29.86
CA ARG A 134 25.93 -9.62 -29.48
C ARG A 134 27.07 -8.73 -29.00
N ASP A 135 27.12 -7.49 -29.48
CA ASP A 135 28.14 -6.50 -29.11
C ASP A 135 27.50 -5.20 -28.63
N GLU A 136 28.24 -4.47 -27.78
CA GLU A 136 27.76 -3.22 -27.19
C GLU A 136 27.66 -2.08 -28.22
N GLN A 137 28.56 -2.02 -29.20
CA GLN A 137 28.60 -0.95 -30.20
C GLN A 137 27.34 -0.95 -31.07
N SER A 138 26.83 -2.13 -31.38
CA SER A 138 25.58 -2.32 -32.09
C SER A 138 24.40 -1.69 -31.36
N LEU A 139 24.35 -1.69 -30.02
CA LEU A 139 23.25 -1.05 -29.28
C LEU A 139 23.09 0.46 -29.53
N HIS A 140 24.11 1.12 -30.09
CA HIS A 140 24.11 2.57 -30.34
C HIS A 140 23.86 2.94 -31.80
N ARG A 141 23.80 1.98 -32.73
CA ARG A 141 23.52 2.28 -34.14
C ARG A 141 22.03 2.60 -34.34
N ASN A 142 21.74 3.47 -35.32
CA ASN A 142 20.36 3.81 -35.66
C ASN A 142 19.73 2.71 -36.51
N TYR A 143 18.78 1.99 -35.91
CA TYR A 143 18.02 0.93 -36.57
C TYR A 143 16.63 1.41 -37.02
N SER A 144 16.53 2.64 -37.52
CA SER A 144 15.25 3.23 -37.97
C SER A 144 14.57 2.43 -39.09
N CYS A 145 15.32 1.64 -39.86
CA CYS A 145 14.81 0.75 -40.90
C CYS A 145 14.41 -0.66 -40.40
N LEU A 146 14.83 -1.07 -39.19
CA LEU A 146 14.38 -2.33 -38.59
C LEU A 146 13.00 -2.10 -37.95
N ARG A 147 11.93 -2.55 -38.63
CA ARG A 147 10.60 -2.72 -38.02
C ARG A 147 10.69 -3.74 -36.88
N ASN A 148 9.70 -3.81 -35.99
CA ASN A 148 9.59 -4.87 -34.96
C ASN A 148 9.83 -6.23 -35.63
N SER A 149 11.05 -6.74 -35.51
CA SER A 149 11.51 -7.89 -36.28
C SER A 149 12.17 -8.84 -35.31
N ASN A 150 11.54 -10.01 -35.19
CA ASN A 150 12.11 -11.15 -34.51
C ASN A 150 13.20 -11.71 -35.43
N TYR A 151 14.38 -11.07 -35.49
CA TYR A 151 15.59 -11.73 -35.96
C TYR A 151 16.04 -12.73 -34.90
N SER A 152 15.17 -13.67 -34.53
CA SER A 152 15.50 -14.68 -33.55
C SER A 152 16.30 -15.76 -34.27
N PRO A 153 17.64 -15.84 -34.11
CA PRO A 153 18.32 -17.07 -34.45
C PRO A 153 17.66 -18.23 -33.68
N SER A 154 17.76 -19.46 -34.18
CA SER A 154 17.20 -20.66 -33.50
C SER A 154 17.63 -20.80 -32.03
N THR A 155 18.74 -20.15 -31.66
CA THR A 155 19.30 -20.07 -30.31
C THR A 155 18.57 -19.11 -29.37
N LEU A 156 17.82 -18.13 -29.89
CA LEU A 156 17.17 -17.09 -29.09
C LEU A 156 15.66 -17.27 -29.15
N ASN A 157 14.99 -17.19 -28.00
CA ASN A 157 13.53 -17.13 -27.90
C ASN A 157 13.15 -16.02 -26.92
N ILE A 158 12.34 -15.07 -27.36
CA ILE A 158 11.89 -13.95 -26.53
C ILE A 158 10.37 -14.02 -26.40
N GLN A 159 9.90 -14.26 -25.17
CA GLN A 159 8.49 -14.18 -24.85
C GLN A 159 8.18 -12.79 -24.30
N HIS A 160 7.35 -12.04 -25.02
CA HIS A 160 6.84 -10.74 -24.57
C HIS A 160 5.45 -10.95 -23.95
N LEU A 161 5.33 -10.61 -22.66
CA LEU A 161 4.10 -10.65 -21.88
C LEU A 161 3.65 -9.22 -21.58
N THR A 162 2.41 -8.90 -21.95
CA THR A 162 1.76 -7.64 -21.60
C THR A 162 1.08 -7.73 -20.23
N THR A 163 0.56 -6.60 -19.73
CA THR A 163 -0.22 -6.54 -18.50
C THR A 163 -1.37 -7.55 -18.51
N ALA A 164 -2.08 -7.67 -19.63
CA ALA A 164 -3.20 -8.60 -19.75
C ALA A 164 -2.74 -10.05 -19.65
N ASP A 165 -1.65 -10.42 -20.32
CA ASP A 165 -1.10 -11.79 -20.29
C ASP A 165 -0.65 -12.18 -18.88
N ILE A 166 -0.06 -11.24 -18.16
CA ILE A 166 0.43 -11.43 -16.79
C ILE A 166 -0.75 -11.62 -15.82
N TRP A 167 -1.76 -10.76 -15.89
CA TRP A 167 -2.85 -10.69 -14.89
C TRP A 167 -4.03 -11.61 -15.18
N ASN A 168 -4.23 -12.02 -16.44
CA ASN A 168 -5.28 -12.95 -16.86
C ASN A 168 -4.75 -14.37 -17.11
N ARG A 169 -3.62 -14.74 -16.49
CA ARG A 169 -3.07 -16.09 -16.57
C ARG A 169 -4.14 -17.12 -16.17
N PRO A 170 -4.29 -18.22 -16.94
CA PRO A 170 -5.24 -19.29 -16.60
C PRO A 170 -4.81 -20.03 -15.33
N PRO A 171 -5.74 -20.74 -14.67
CA PRO A 171 -5.38 -21.63 -13.56
C PRO A 171 -4.39 -22.70 -14.03
N ARG A 172 -3.56 -23.20 -13.11
CA ARG A 172 -2.56 -24.23 -13.44
C ARG A 172 -3.20 -25.55 -13.81
N SER A 173 -4.27 -25.88 -13.11
CA SER A 173 -5.09 -27.06 -13.36
C SER A 173 -6.52 -26.62 -13.55
N ILE A 174 -7.17 -27.18 -14.58
CA ILE A 174 -8.57 -26.90 -14.86
C ILE A 174 -9.47 -27.75 -13.96
N CYS A 175 -8.97 -28.85 -13.38
CA CYS A 175 -9.78 -29.80 -12.61
C CYS A 175 -9.63 -29.63 -11.09
N ASP A 176 -8.60 -28.93 -10.62
CA ASP A 176 -8.33 -28.78 -9.19
C ASP A 176 -9.03 -27.54 -8.60
N PRO A 177 -9.50 -27.60 -7.33
CA PRO A 177 -10.11 -26.47 -6.66
C PRO A 177 -9.24 -25.21 -6.70
N ILE A 178 -9.82 -24.10 -7.13
CA ILE A 178 -9.12 -22.83 -7.30
C ILE A 178 -9.16 -22.03 -6.00
N HIS A 179 -8.01 -21.47 -5.62
CA HIS A 179 -7.90 -20.43 -4.62
C HIS A 179 -7.75 -19.08 -5.32
N LEU A 180 -8.79 -18.25 -5.25
CA LEU A 180 -8.80 -16.90 -5.81
C LEU A 180 -8.18 -15.90 -4.83
N VAL A 181 -7.20 -15.12 -5.28
CA VAL A 181 -6.61 -14.02 -4.50
C VAL A 181 -6.91 -12.70 -5.19
N ILE A 182 -7.55 -11.79 -4.45
CA ILE A 182 -7.86 -10.44 -4.91
C ILE A 182 -6.86 -9.45 -4.29
N LEU A 183 -6.08 -8.81 -5.15
CA LEU A 183 -5.17 -7.72 -4.75
C LEU A 183 -5.87 -6.37 -4.90
N VAL A 184 -5.89 -5.59 -3.83
CA VAL A 184 -6.58 -4.30 -3.75
C VAL A 184 -5.60 -3.19 -3.35
N HIS A 185 -5.26 -2.34 -4.30
CA HIS A 185 -4.33 -1.24 -4.04
C HIS A 185 -4.99 -0.06 -3.30
N GLY A 186 -4.14 0.90 -2.92
CA GLY A 186 -4.52 2.12 -2.21
C GLY A 186 -5.01 3.28 -3.07
N LEU A 187 -4.62 4.49 -2.70
CA LEU A 187 -5.01 5.72 -3.39
C LEU A 187 -4.09 5.98 -4.60
N HIS A 188 -4.66 6.39 -5.75
CA HIS A 188 -3.97 6.82 -6.98
C HIS A 188 -2.96 5.85 -7.61
N SER A 189 -2.79 4.71 -6.97
CA SER A 189 -1.90 3.64 -7.37
C SER A 189 -2.58 2.79 -8.46
N ASN A 190 -1.82 1.89 -9.05
CA ASN A 190 -2.31 0.94 -10.04
C ASN A 190 -2.13 -0.48 -9.48
N SER A 191 -3.20 -1.24 -9.32
CA SER A 191 -3.05 -2.60 -8.78
C SER A 191 -2.14 -3.46 -9.65
N THR A 192 -2.13 -3.23 -10.96
CA THR A 192 -1.41 -4.07 -11.92
C THR A 192 0.11 -3.85 -11.95
N ALA A 193 0.60 -2.65 -11.66
CA ALA A 193 2.04 -2.37 -11.61
C ALA A 193 2.55 -2.23 -10.17
N ASP A 194 1.79 -1.63 -9.25
CA ASP A 194 2.23 -1.40 -7.87
C ASP A 194 2.11 -2.64 -6.97
N MET A 195 1.22 -3.59 -7.29
CA MET A 195 1.13 -4.88 -6.59
C MET A 195 1.81 -6.01 -7.38
N PHE A 196 2.55 -5.69 -8.44
CA PHE A 196 3.14 -6.66 -9.35
C PHE A 196 4.16 -7.58 -8.67
N TYR A 197 5.03 -7.01 -7.83
CA TYR A 197 6.00 -7.81 -7.07
C TYR A 197 5.31 -8.82 -6.14
N MET A 198 4.24 -8.39 -5.46
CA MET A 198 3.45 -9.27 -4.58
C MET A 198 2.83 -10.42 -5.37
N LYS A 199 2.26 -10.15 -6.56
CA LYS A 199 1.76 -11.19 -7.46
C LYS A 199 2.86 -12.21 -7.82
N ASP A 200 4.03 -11.75 -8.24
CA ASP A 200 5.14 -12.64 -8.58
C ASP A 200 5.55 -13.54 -7.40
N ARG A 201 5.55 -13.02 -6.17
CA ARG A 201 5.91 -13.81 -4.97
C ARG A 201 4.83 -14.84 -4.61
N LEU A 202 3.55 -14.48 -4.75
CA LEU A 202 2.43 -15.40 -4.54
C LEU A 202 2.44 -16.54 -5.56
N GLU A 203 2.67 -16.24 -6.84
CA GLU A 203 2.79 -17.27 -7.89
C GLU A 203 3.98 -18.19 -7.62
N GLY A 204 5.14 -17.62 -7.29
CA GLY A 204 6.32 -18.40 -6.94
C GLY A 204 6.13 -19.29 -5.70
N MET A 205 5.35 -18.84 -4.72
CA MET A 205 4.98 -19.69 -3.57
C MET A 205 4.02 -20.80 -3.99
N ALA A 206 3.00 -20.46 -4.79
CA ALA A 206 2.11 -21.45 -5.34
C ALA A 206 2.91 -22.51 -6.13
N ASP A 207 3.95 -22.14 -6.89
CA ASP A 207 4.75 -23.10 -7.69
C ASP A 207 5.46 -24.10 -6.75
N LYS A 208 5.88 -23.64 -5.56
CA LYS A 208 6.51 -24.48 -4.52
C LYS A 208 5.52 -25.37 -3.78
N THR A 209 4.30 -24.88 -3.52
CA THR A 209 3.28 -25.63 -2.76
C THR A 209 2.45 -26.56 -3.63
N GLY A 210 2.34 -26.27 -4.93
CA GLY A 210 1.41 -26.93 -5.85
C GLY A 210 -0.02 -26.39 -5.78
N GLU A 211 -0.29 -25.32 -5.03
CA GLU A 211 -1.64 -24.76 -4.91
C GLU A 211 -2.13 -24.17 -6.25
N ASN A 212 -3.38 -24.44 -6.61
CA ASN A 212 -4.01 -23.89 -7.81
C ASN A 212 -4.50 -22.45 -7.56
N LEU A 213 -3.53 -21.53 -7.51
CA LEU A 213 -3.75 -20.12 -7.18
C LEU A 213 -4.09 -19.32 -8.44
N VAL A 214 -5.16 -18.52 -8.38
CA VAL A 214 -5.51 -17.52 -9.39
C VAL A 214 -5.49 -16.15 -8.74
N ILE A 215 -4.66 -15.24 -9.25
CA ILE A 215 -4.50 -13.89 -8.69
C ILE A 215 -5.14 -12.89 -9.65
N ARG A 216 -6.00 -12.03 -9.11
CA ARG A 216 -6.69 -10.98 -9.85
C ARG A 216 -6.56 -9.64 -9.13
N ALA A 217 -6.68 -8.58 -9.91
CA ALA A 217 -6.68 -7.22 -9.38
C ALA A 217 -7.58 -6.33 -10.23
N TYR A 218 -8.31 -5.44 -9.56
CA TYR A 218 -9.22 -4.52 -10.24
C TYR A 218 -8.52 -3.20 -10.58
N SER A 219 -8.38 -2.89 -11.86
CA SER A 219 -7.81 -1.63 -12.36
C SER A 219 -8.86 -0.55 -12.63
N GLY A 220 -10.16 -0.88 -12.61
CA GLY A 220 -11.24 0.07 -12.96
C GLY A 220 -11.46 1.22 -11.96
N ASN A 221 -10.72 1.21 -10.84
CA ASN A 221 -10.69 2.26 -9.81
C ASN A 221 -9.50 3.23 -9.94
N VAL A 222 -8.56 2.97 -10.86
CA VAL A 222 -7.43 3.87 -11.14
C VAL A 222 -7.93 5.28 -11.45
N CYS A 223 -7.29 6.29 -10.85
CA CYS A 223 -7.64 7.72 -10.99
C CYS A 223 -9.08 8.11 -10.59
N LYS A 224 -9.79 7.26 -9.84
CA LYS A 224 -11.16 7.53 -9.34
C LYS A 224 -11.23 7.49 -7.81
N THR A 225 -10.07 7.48 -7.16
CA THR A 225 -9.94 7.22 -5.73
C THR A 225 -10.45 8.35 -4.86
N GLU A 226 -10.77 9.52 -5.42
CA GLU A 226 -11.44 10.65 -4.77
C GLU A 226 -12.95 10.44 -4.58
N ARG A 227 -13.56 9.47 -5.28
CA ARG A 227 -15.02 9.23 -5.29
C ARG A 227 -15.58 8.51 -4.05
N GLY A 228 -14.75 8.15 -3.08
CA GLY A 228 -15.17 7.57 -1.80
C GLY A 228 -15.08 6.06 -1.73
N ILE A 229 -15.01 5.53 -0.50
CA ILE A 229 -14.88 4.10 -0.21
C ILE A 229 -16.05 3.32 -0.80
N LYS A 230 -17.27 3.86 -0.71
CA LYS A 230 -18.48 3.24 -1.26
C LYS A 230 -18.39 3.00 -2.77
N TYR A 231 -17.96 4.03 -3.50
CA TYR A 231 -17.84 3.98 -4.95
C TYR A 231 -16.83 2.92 -5.38
N LEU A 232 -15.66 2.92 -4.73
CA LEU A 232 -14.55 2.01 -5.04
C LEU A 232 -14.89 0.57 -4.67
N GLY A 233 -15.43 0.36 -3.46
CA GLY A 233 -15.74 -0.96 -2.92
C GLY A 233 -16.88 -1.64 -3.65
N ARG A 234 -17.93 -0.90 -4.06
CA ARG A 234 -18.99 -1.43 -4.91
C ARG A 234 -18.44 -1.97 -6.23
N ARG A 235 -17.64 -1.18 -6.94
CA ARG A 235 -17.08 -1.60 -8.24
C ARG A 235 -16.15 -2.79 -8.12
N LEU A 236 -15.37 -2.83 -7.04
CA LEU A 236 -14.55 -4.00 -6.72
C LEU A 236 -15.42 -5.23 -6.46
N ALA A 237 -16.50 -5.12 -5.70
CA ALA A 237 -17.41 -6.22 -5.43
C ALA A 237 -18.06 -6.76 -6.72
N GLU A 238 -18.56 -5.86 -7.57
CA GLU A 238 -19.16 -6.22 -8.86
C GLU A 238 -18.15 -6.90 -9.78
N TYR A 239 -16.92 -6.39 -9.86
CA TYR A 239 -15.82 -7.04 -10.59
C TYR A 239 -15.55 -8.45 -10.04
N ILE A 240 -15.53 -8.63 -8.72
CA ILE A 240 -15.27 -9.94 -8.12
C ILE A 240 -16.36 -10.93 -8.53
N VAL A 241 -17.63 -10.54 -8.40
CA VAL A 241 -18.76 -11.44 -8.63
C VAL A 241 -18.97 -11.73 -10.12
N LYS A 242 -18.78 -10.74 -11.00
CA LYS A 242 -19.11 -10.84 -12.42
C LYS A 242 -17.92 -11.22 -13.29
N ASP A 243 -16.78 -10.58 -13.10
CA ASP A 243 -15.67 -10.65 -14.05
C ASP A 243 -14.53 -11.56 -13.55
N SER A 244 -14.22 -11.53 -12.25
CA SER A 244 -13.06 -12.23 -11.70
C SER A 244 -13.21 -13.76 -11.70
N LEU A 245 -14.47 -14.23 -11.73
CA LEU A 245 -14.83 -15.64 -11.80
C LEU A 245 -15.02 -16.14 -13.24
N GLU A 246 -15.01 -15.24 -14.22
CA GLU A 246 -15.18 -15.58 -15.63
C GLU A 246 -14.02 -16.47 -16.11
N GLY A 247 -14.33 -17.54 -16.85
CA GLY A 247 -13.34 -18.48 -17.34
C GLY A 247 -12.76 -19.45 -16.29
N LEU A 248 -13.26 -19.43 -15.04
CA LEU A 248 -12.80 -20.34 -13.96
C LEU A 248 -13.71 -21.56 -13.77
N ASN A 249 -14.68 -21.80 -14.66
CA ASN A 249 -15.60 -22.95 -14.68
C ASN A 249 -16.31 -23.25 -13.33
N GLY A 250 -16.47 -22.25 -12.46
CA GLY A 250 -17.14 -22.40 -11.17
C GLY A 250 -16.37 -23.22 -10.12
N MET A 251 -15.09 -23.54 -10.34
CA MET A 251 -14.27 -24.36 -9.42
C MET A 251 -13.57 -23.56 -8.32
N VAL A 252 -13.99 -22.31 -8.08
CA VAL A 252 -13.40 -21.47 -7.04
C VAL A 252 -13.94 -21.90 -5.67
N GLU A 253 -13.10 -22.55 -4.86
CA GLU A 253 -13.49 -23.02 -3.52
C GLU A 253 -13.11 -22.01 -2.44
N LYS A 254 -11.99 -21.29 -2.62
CA LYS A 254 -11.43 -20.38 -1.60
C LYS A 254 -11.20 -18.99 -2.16
N ILE A 255 -11.36 -17.97 -1.31
CA ILE A 255 -11.02 -16.58 -1.64
C ILE A 255 -10.16 -15.93 -0.54
N SER A 256 -9.12 -15.22 -0.98
CA SER A 256 -8.28 -14.36 -0.13
C SER A 256 -8.27 -12.93 -0.64
N PHE A 257 -8.20 -11.99 0.29
CA PHE A 257 -8.13 -10.55 0.03
C PHE A 257 -6.84 -9.99 0.62
N ILE A 258 -6.05 -9.31 -0.21
CA ILE A 258 -4.84 -8.62 0.23
C ILE A 258 -4.92 -7.17 -0.23
N SER A 259 -4.81 -6.25 0.73
CA SER A 259 -4.92 -4.84 0.45
C SER A 259 -3.77 -4.00 0.98
N HIS A 260 -3.62 -2.83 0.36
CA HIS A 260 -2.69 -1.80 0.77
C HIS A 260 -3.39 -0.47 0.96
N SER A 261 -3.06 0.25 2.04
CA SER A 261 -3.51 1.63 2.24
C SER A 261 -5.04 1.73 2.18
N LEU A 262 -5.60 2.65 1.38
CA LEU A 262 -7.03 2.80 1.12
C LEU A 262 -7.73 1.48 0.71
N GLY A 263 -6.99 0.51 0.17
CA GLY A 263 -7.50 -0.81 -0.19
C GLY A 263 -8.12 -1.57 0.98
N GLY A 264 -7.67 -1.35 2.22
CA GLY A 264 -8.21 -2.03 3.41
C GLY A 264 -9.68 -1.71 3.70
N PRO A 265 -10.04 -0.41 3.84
CA PRO A 265 -11.43 -0.02 3.90
C PRO A 265 -12.24 -0.39 2.65
N VAL A 266 -11.64 -0.30 1.45
CA VAL A 266 -12.31 -0.63 0.17
C VAL A 266 -12.65 -2.12 0.06
N GLN A 267 -11.73 -3.03 0.38
CA GLN A 267 -12.00 -4.48 0.36
C GLN A 267 -13.03 -4.86 1.43
N THR A 268 -13.00 -4.18 2.58
CA THR A 268 -14.01 -4.40 3.64
C THR A 268 -15.41 -4.02 3.14
N PHE A 269 -15.53 -2.85 2.49
CA PHE A 269 -16.80 -2.45 1.89
C PHE A 269 -17.25 -3.44 0.83
N ALA A 270 -16.34 -3.91 -0.03
CA ALA A 270 -16.65 -4.89 -1.06
C ALA A 270 -17.16 -6.21 -0.46
N ILE A 271 -16.52 -6.73 0.58
CA ILE A 271 -16.96 -7.94 1.30
C ILE A 271 -18.37 -7.75 1.87
N SER A 272 -18.63 -6.61 2.51
CA SER A 272 -19.95 -6.29 3.07
C SER A 272 -21.03 -6.18 1.98
N TYR A 273 -20.69 -5.55 0.85
CA TYR A 273 -21.57 -5.43 -0.31
C TYR A 273 -21.88 -6.79 -0.94
N ILE A 274 -20.88 -7.66 -1.10
CA ILE A 274 -21.07 -9.02 -1.62
C ILE A 274 -21.99 -9.81 -0.70
N ASN A 275 -21.72 -9.78 0.61
CA ASN A 275 -22.56 -10.48 1.60
C ASN A 275 -24.02 -10.02 1.57
N PHE A 276 -24.26 -8.74 1.33
CA PHE A 276 -25.61 -8.18 1.34
C PHE A 276 -26.38 -8.46 0.03
N ASN A 277 -25.72 -8.29 -1.13
CA ASN A 277 -26.38 -8.36 -2.43
C ASN A 277 -26.24 -9.73 -3.12
N TYR A 278 -25.31 -10.56 -2.67
CA TYR A 278 -25.01 -11.89 -3.20
C TYR A 278 -24.81 -12.89 -2.03
N PRO A 279 -25.86 -13.18 -1.24
CA PRO A 279 -25.75 -13.91 0.02
C PRO A 279 -25.10 -15.30 -0.12
N ASP A 280 -25.39 -16.01 -1.21
CA ASP A 280 -24.85 -17.35 -1.48
C ASP A 280 -23.36 -17.36 -1.82
N PHE A 281 -22.74 -16.19 -2.02
CA PHE A 281 -21.35 -16.10 -2.48
C PHE A 281 -20.37 -16.71 -1.47
N PHE A 282 -20.44 -16.28 -0.21
CA PHE A 282 -19.54 -16.75 0.84
C PHE A 282 -19.93 -18.11 1.43
N GLU A 283 -21.13 -18.60 1.09
CA GLU A 283 -21.53 -19.99 1.39
C GLU A 283 -20.88 -20.96 0.40
N ARG A 284 -20.74 -20.57 -0.87
CA ARG A 284 -20.07 -21.37 -1.91
C ARG A 284 -18.55 -21.21 -1.89
N ILE A 285 -18.05 -20.00 -1.66
CA ILE A 285 -16.62 -19.67 -1.71
C ILE A 285 -16.12 -19.34 -0.30
N LYS A 286 -15.27 -20.22 0.24
CA LYS A 286 -14.78 -20.14 1.61
C LYS A 286 -13.75 -19.00 1.78
N PRO A 287 -13.97 -18.05 2.69
CA PRO A 287 -12.97 -17.02 3.01
C PRO A 287 -11.73 -17.60 3.70
N GLU A 288 -10.54 -17.35 3.15
CA GLU A 288 -9.29 -17.94 3.65
C GLU A 288 -8.41 -16.89 4.36
N ASN A 289 -7.94 -15.86 3.65
CA ASN A 289 -7.12 -14.79 4.22
C ASN A 289 -7.74 -13.40 4.02
N PHE A 290 -7.80 -12.60 5.08
CA PHE A 290 -8.02 -11.15 5.02
C PHE A 290 -6.75 -10.45 5.48
N ILE A 291 -6.09 -9.72 4.59
CA ILE A 291 -4.83 -9.03 4.85
C ILE A 291 -4.97 -7.55 4.52
N ALA A 292 -4.58 -6.68 5.45
CA ALA A 292 -4.53 -5.24 5.26
C ALA A 292 -3.15 -4.68 5.64
N MET A 293 -2.50 -4.00 4.71
CA MET A 293 -1.13 -3.51 4.86
C MET A 293 -1.09 -1.98 4.83
N ALA A 294 -0.58 -1.36 5.90
CA ALA A 294 -0.54 0.08 6.06
C ALA A 294 -1.92 0.76 5.80
N SER A 295 -3.02 0.14 6.23
CA SER A 295 -4.38 0.61 5.94
C SER A 295 -4.98 1.48 7.04
N PRO A 296 -5.64 2.62 6.73
CA PRO A 296 -6.22 3.51 7.74
C PRO A 296 -7.60 3.01 8.23
N MET A 297 -7.62 1.87 8.93
CA MET A 297 -8.86 1.18 9.32
C MET A 297 -9.70 1.94 10.37
N LEU A 298 -9.10 2.88 11.10
CA LEU A 298 -9.75 3.75 12.09
C LEU A 298 -9.90 5.20 11.59
N GLY A 299 -9.48 5.47 10.35
CA GLY A 299 -9.48 6.80 9.77
C GLY A 299 -8.16 7.52 9.98
N ILE A 300 -8.10 8.76 9.50
CA ILE A 300 -6.95 9.63 9.65
C ILE A 300 -7.43 10.95 10.27
N SER A 301 -7.13 11.13 11.55
CA SER A 301 -7.56 12.30 12.31
C SER A 301 -6.84 13.59 11.89
N ASN A 302 -7.60 14.69 11.83
CA ASN A 302 -7.13 16.05 11.55
C ASN A 302 -6.26 16.67 12.66
N GLU A 303 -6.02 15.95 13.76
CA GLU A 303 -5.23 16.43 14.90
C GLU A 303 -3.77 16.78 14.56
N ASN A 304 -3.26 16.31 13.41
CA ASN A 304 -1.93 16.66 12.94
C ASN A 304 -2.03 17.36 11.56
N PRO A 305 -1.62 18.64 11.47
CA PRO A 305 -1.58 19.40 10.21
C PRO A 305 -0.80 18.68 9.11
N THR A 306 0.11 17.78 9.48
CA THR A 306 0.89 17.02 8.51
C THR A 306 0.07 15.95 7.80
N TYR A 307 -0.86 15.27 8.48
CA TYR A 307 -1.74 14.30 7.81
C TYR A 307 -2.65 15.02 6.82
N VAL A 308 -3.22 16.16 7.21
CA VAL A 308 -4.01 17.02 6.31
C VAL A 308 -3.19 17.44 5.09
N LYS A 309 -1.95 17.92 5.29
CA LYS A 309 -1.03 18.26 4.18
C LYS A 309 -0.72 17.07 3.29
N VAL A 310 -0.63 15.86 3.84
CA VAL A 310 -0.41 14.63 3.08
C VAL A 310 -1.64 14.29 2.23
N PHE A 311 -2.85 14.33 2.79
CA PHE A 311 -4.10 14.16 2.02
C PHE A 311 -4.21 15.18 0.88
N LEU A 312 -3.91 16.44 1.16
CA LEU A 312 -3.89 17.51 0.14
C LEU A 312 -2.83 17.24 -0.95
N LYS A 313 -1.61 16.84 -0.57
CA LYS A 313 -0.51 16.52 -1.50
C LYS A 313 -0.80 15.32 -2.39
N PHE A 314 -1.48 14.32 -1.84
CA PHE A 314 -1.91 13.15 -2.60
C PHE A 314 -3.17 13.42 -3.42
N GLY A 315 -3.72 14.64 -3.45
CA GLY A 315 -4.94 14.94 -4.21
C GLY A 315 -6.20 14.31 -3.62
N ILE A 316 -6.19 13.89 -2.36
CA ILE A 316 -7.34 13.30 -1.64
C ILE A 316 -8.32 14.39 -1.18
N VAL A 317 -8.68 15.29 -2.09
CA VAL A 317 -9.71 16.31 -1.83
C VAL A 317 -10.96 15.86 -2.56
N GLY A 318 -11.86 15.24 -1.81
CA GLY A 318 -13.06 14.61 -2.35
C GLY A 318 -13.76 13.74 -1.31
N LYS A 319 -14.62 12.84 -1.77
CA LYS A 319 -15.42 11.97 -0.89
C LYS A 319 -14.56 11.00 -0.08
N THR A 320 -13.45 10.52 -0.62
CA THR A 320 -12.53 9.63 0.12
C THR A 320 -11.86 10.33 1.29
N GLY A 321 -11.49 11.61 1.14
CA GLY A 321 -10.98 12.42 2.24
C GLY A 321 -12.04 12.54 3.35
N GLN A 322 -13.30 12.75 2.97
CA GLN A 322 -14.42 12.78 3.93
C GLN A 322 -14.68 11.43 4.59
N ASP A 323 -14.65 10.33 3.83
CA ASP A 323 -14.91 8.98 4.34
C ASP A 323 -13.82 8.51 5.32
N LEU A 324 -12.58 8.97 5.12
CA LEU A 324 -11.44 8.72 6.03
C LEU A 324 -11.37 9.70 7.19
N ASN A 325 -12.05 10.83 7.09
CA ASN A 325 -12.20 11.79 8.17
C ASN A 325 -13.32 11.34 9.14
N LEU A 326 -13.14 11.60 10.44
CA LEU A 326 -14.09 11.21 11.49
C LEU A 326 -15.06 12.34 11.87
N ASP A 327 -15.03 13.47 11.16
CA ASP A 327 -15.82 14.66 11.46
C ASP A 327 -17.32 14.56 11.13
N GLY A 328 -17.76 13.53 10.41
CA GLY A 328 -19.17 13.31 10.06
C GLY A 328 -20.04 12.82 11.23
N ALA A 329 -21.36 13.03 11.15
CA ALA A 329 -22.32 12.58 12.17
C ALA A 329 -22.24 11.06 12.43
N GLN A 330 -22.03 10.27 11.38
CA GLN A 330 -21.67 8.84 11.47
C GLN A 330 -20.68 8.51 10.34
N PRO A 331 -19.37 8.41 10.63
CA PRO A 331 -18.36 8.20 9.61
C PRO A 331 -18.45 6.79 9.00
N MET A 332 -18.12 6.65 7.71
CA MET A 332 -18.17 5.36 6.99
C MET A 332 -17.40 4.25 7.74
N LEU A 333 -16.27 4.60 8.34
CA LEU A 333 -15.41 3.67 9.09
C LEU A 333 -16.06 3.15 10.37
N LEU A 334 -17.09 3.83 10.90
CA LEU A 334 -17.90 3.32 12.01
C LEU A 334 -18.91 2.26 11.53
N LEU A 335 -19.41 2.39 10.30
CA LEU A 335 -20.37 1.46 9.69
C LEU A 335 -19.70 0.18 9.15
N LEU A 336 -18.45 0.27 8.69
CA LEU A 336 -17.73 -0.88 8.13
C LEU A 336 -17.67 -2.09 9.08
N PRO A 337 -17.27 -1.95 10.36
CA PRO A 337 -17.24 -3.07 11.31
C PRO A 337 -18.61 -3.34 11.96
N SER A 338 -19.72 -3.07 11.28
CA SER A 338 -21.06 -3.53 11.72
C SER A 338 -21.23 -5.04 11.59
N GLU A 339 -22.24 -5.58 12.25
CA GLU A 339 -22.45 -7.02 12.40
C GLU A 339 -22.48 -7.80 11.07
N PRO A 340 -23.17 -7.35 10.00
CA PRO A 340 -23.19 -8.08 8.73
C PRO A 340 -21.79 -8.28 8.14
N THR A 341 -20.94 -7.25 8.21
CA THR A 341 -19.55 -7.35 7.75
C THR A 341 -18.72 -8.23 8.67
N ARG A 342 -18.85 -8.05 10.00
CA ARG A 342 -18.09 -8.84 10.98
C ARG A 342 -18.38 -10.34 10.86
N LYS A 343 -19.64 -10.72 10.58
CA LYS A 343 -20.03 -12.12 10.35
C LYS A 343 -19.13 -12.79 9.30
N ILE A 344 -18.89 -12.12 8.18
CA ILE A 344 -18.03 -12.65 7.11
C ILE A 344 -16.55 -12.51 7.45
N LEU A 345 -16.11 -11.38 8.02
CA LEU A 345 -14.73 -11.23 8.46
C LEU A 345 -14.30 -12.33 9.46
N LYS A 346 -15.22 -12.73 10.32
CA LYS A 346 -15.03 -13.85 11.24
C LYS A 346 -14.87 -15.19 10.53
N ALA A 347 -15.54 -15.40 9.40
CA ALA A 347 -15.44 -16.62 8.60
C ALA A 347 -14.06 -16.79 7.93
N PHE A 348 -13.27 -15.72 7.78
CA PHE A 348 -11.88 -15.86 7.33
C PHE A 348 -11.06 -16.64 8.36
N LYS A 349 -10.37 -17.69 7.90
CA LYS A 349 -9.45 -18.45 8.75
C LYS A 349 -8.33 -17.60 9.32
N ARG A 350 -7.88 -16.61 8.55
CA ARG A 350 -6.78 -15.71 8.94
C ARG A 350 -7.13 -14.26 8.68
N ARG A 351 -6.90 -13.41 9.67
CA ARG A 351 -7.07 -11.95 9.63
C ARG A 351 -5.78 -11.31 10.11
N THR A 352 -5.09 -10.61 9.22
CA THR A 352 -3.77 -10.02 9.51
C THR A 352 -3.73 -8.55 9.13
N VAL A 353 -3.17 -7.73 10.02
CA VAL A 353 -2.82 -6.35 9.73
C VAL A 353 -1.31 -6.15 9.79
N TYR A 354 -0.74 -5.55 8.76
CA TYR A 354 0.66 -5.11 8.73
C TYR A 354 0.72 -3.60 8.95
N ALA A 355 1.50 -3.17 9.93
CA ALA A 355 1.57 -1.76 10.32
C ALA A 355 3.01 -1.28 10.47
N ASN A 356 3.31 -0.14 9.85
CA ASN A 356 4.60 0.51 9.97
C ASN A 356 4.73 1.19 11.34
N VAL A 357 5.78 0.89 12.08
CA VAL A 357 6.07 1.55 13.37
C VAL A 357 6.62 2.96 13.15
N LEU A 358 7.45 3.13 12.13
CA LEU A 358 8.16 4.39 11.83
C LEU A 358 8.16 4.67 10.32
N ASN A 359 8.43 5.95 9.99
CA ASN A 359 8.64 6.44 8.62
C ASN A 359 7.45 6.33 7.65
N ASP A 360 6.26 5.94 8.12
CA ASP A 360 5.03 6.07 7.36
C ASP A 360 4.39 7.44 7.64
N GLY A 361 4.54 8.35 6.67
CA GLY A 361 3.97 9.70 6.75
C GLY A 361 2.49 9.76 6.35
N ILE A 362 1.92 8.66 5.85
CA ILE A 362 0.59 8.61 5.25
C ILE A 362 -0.39 7.97 6.22
N VAL A 363 -0.07 6.78 6.72
CA VAL A 363 -0.97 6.02 7.59
C VAL A 363 -0.32 5.83 8.96
N PRO A 364 -0.87 6.45 10.01
CA PRO A 364 -0.34 6.28 11.36
C PRO A 364 -0.39 4.82 11.83
N LEU A 365 0.59 4.44 12.67
CA LEU A 365 0.64 3.12 13.34
C LEU A 365 -0.69 2.79 14.04
N ARG A 366 -1.26 3.74 14.77
CA ARG A 366 -2.50 3.50 15.55
C ARG A 366 -3.69 3.07 14.69
N THR A 367 -3.80 3.55 13.45
CA THR A 367 -4.93 3.21 12.58
C THR A 367 -4.66 1.92 11.81
N SER A 368 -3.41 1.70 11.38
CA SER A 368 -2.99 0.47 10.67
C SER A 368 -2.88 -0.75 11.57
N ALA A 369 -2.59 -0.58 12.86
CA ALA A 369 -2.52 -1.66 13.84
C ALA A 369 -3.83 -1.88 14.63
N LEU A 370 -4.94 -1.23 14.25
CA LEU A 370 -6.20 -1.29 14.98
C LEU A 370 -6.06 -0.90 16.47
N LEU A 371 -5.34 0.19 16.73
CA LEU A 371 -5.14 0.89 18.03
C LEU A 371 -4.39 0.12 19.12
N TYR A 372 -4.89 -1.03 19.54
CA TYR A 372 -4.41 -1.74 20.74
C TYR A 372 -3.16 -2.56 20.45
N LEU A 373 -2.08 -2.25 21.16
CA LEU A 373 -0.77 -2.88 21.04
C LEU A 373 -0.15 -3.14 22.42
N ASP A 374 0.70 -4.16 22.49
CA ASP A 374 1.41 -4.57 23.70
C ASP A 374 2.73 -3.77 23.81
N TRP A 375 2.63 -2.52 24.26
CA TRP A 375 3.77 -1.60 24.30
C TRP A 375 4.88 -2.01 25.27
N LYS A 376 4.57 -2.80 26.30
CA LYS A 376 5.58 -3.35 27.23
C LYS A 376 6.49 -4.33 26.49
N GLY A 377 5.91 -5.27 25.75
CA GLY A 377 6.67 -6.19 24.90
C GLY A 377 7.47 -5.46 23.81
N LEU A 378 6.85 -4.45 23.18
CA LEU A 378 7.48 -3.69 22.10
C LEU A 378 8.69 -2.86 22.54
N THR A 379 8.64 -2.24 23.72
CA THR A 379 9.78 -1.46 24.25
C THR A 379 11.00 -2.35 24.45
N LYS A 380 10.81 -3.55 25.01
CA LYS A 380 11.90 -4.53 25.20
C LYS A 380 12.54 -4.96 23.88
N VAL A 381 11.73 -5.20 22.84
CA VAL A 381 12.22 -5.54 21.49
C VAL A 381 12.99 -4.36 20.89
N TYR A 382 12.45 -3.15 20.99
CA TYR A 382 13.07 -1.95 20.45
C TYR A 382 14.42 -1.63 21.12
N GLU A 383 14.52 -1.76 22.44
CA GLU A 383 15.77 -1.59 23.18
C GLU A 383 16.81 -2.64 22.79
N THR A 384 16.39 -3.89 22.60
CA THR A 384 17.27 -4.97 22.14
C THR A 384 17.81 -4.68 20.74
N LEU A 385 16.97 -4.19 19.82
CA LEU A 385 17.39 -3.81 18.46
C LEU A 385 18.31 -2.59 18.46
N LYS A 386 18.03 -1.59 19.29
CA LYS A 386 18.90 -0.41 19.46
C LYS A 386 20.26 -0.80 20.03
N ASN A 387 20.30 -1.74 20.97
CA ASN A 387 21.54 -2.26 21.56
C ASN A 387 22.33 -3.13 20.57
N ASN A 388 21.65 -3.91 19.72
CA ASN A 388 22.29 -4.69 18.66
C ASN A 388 22.85 -3.80 17.54
N ALA A 389 22.14 -2.73 17.15
CA ALA A 389 22.64 -1.73 16.20
C ALA A 389 23.92 -1.02 16.70
N LYS A 390 24.05 -0.81 18.01
CA LYS A 390 25.28 -0.27 18.63
C LYS A 390 26.43 -1.29 18.68
N LYS A 391 26.14 -2.58 18.82
CA LYS A 391 27.16 -3.65 18.81
C LYS A 391 27.73 -3.92 17.42
N SER A 392 26.95 -3.71 16.35
CA SER A 392 27.43 -3.80 14.96
C SER A 392 28.34 -2.64 14.53
N SER A 393 28.47 -1.59 15.35
CA SER A 393 29.36 -0.43 15.09
C SER A 393 30.64 -0.41 15.93
N SER A 394 30.92 -1.43 16.74
CA SER A 394 32.13 -1.49 17.57
C SER A 394 32.96 -2.74 17.27
N GLY A 395 33.69 -2.70 16.17
CA GLY A 395 34.86 -3.54 15.92
C GLY A 395 36.12 -2.69 15.97
N SER A 396 37.03 -3.04 16.89
CA SER A 396 38.42 -2.57 17.07
C SER A 396 38.70 -1.34 17.95
N SER A 397 39.26 -1.63 19.16
CA SER A 397 40.37 -0.98 19.91
C SER A 397 40.52 0.55 19.92
N SER A 398 40.86 1.27 21.00
CA SER A 398 41.40 1.00 22.34
C SER A 398 41.46 2.34 23.11
N SER A 399 41.18 2.31 24.41
CA SER A 399 41.56 3.25 25.50
C SER A 399 41.98 4.70 25.18
N THR A 400 41.21 5.68 25.66
CA THR A 400 41.58 6.63 26.73
C THR A 400 40.38 7.52 27.07
N GLY A 401 40.15 7.75 28.37
CA GLY A 401 38.89 8.26 28.90
C GLY A 401 38.66 9.75 28.66
N TYR A 402 37.40 10.13 28.43
CA TYR A 402 36.87 11.44 28.78
C TYR A 402 35.39 11.34 29.17
N VAL A 403 35.07 12.18 30.15
CA VAL A 403 33.87 12.27 30.98
C VAL A 403 32.61 12.51 30.15
N ALA A 404 31.53 11.80 30.49
CA ALA A 404 30.20 12.12 30.05
C ALA A 404 29.70 13.37 30.78
N ASP A 405 29.45 14.46 30.06
CA ASP A 405 28.39 15.39 30.44
C ASP A 405 27.95 16.34 29.32
N LYS A 406 26.64 16.61 29.34
CA LYS A 406 25.87 17.69 28.67
C LYS A 406 25.60 17.61 27.16
N ALA A 407 24.35 17.23 26.89
CA ALA A 407 23.60 17.58 25.69
C ALA A 407 23.16 19.06 25.72
N ALA A 408 23.70 19.85 24.79
CA ALA A 408 23.24 21.16 24.24
C ALA A 408 24.41 21.59 23.31
N GLU A 409 24.32 22.17 22.12
CA GLU A 409 23.36 23.07 21.48
C GLU A 409 23.76 23.18 19.99
N ILE A 410 22.90 23.78 19.16
CA ILE A 410 23.11 24.10 17.74
C ILE A 410 23.91 25.41 17.63
N PRO A 411 24.85 25.58 16.67
CA PRO A 411 25.20 26.91 16.18
C PRO A 411 24.35 27.29 14.96
N VAL A 412 23.80 28.50 15.05
CA VAL A 412 23.06 29.25 14.03
C VAL A 412 24.04 29.88 13.03
N ASP A 413 23.61 29.97 11.77
CA ASP A 413 24.07 30.77 10.61
C ASP A 413 25.49 31.37 10.58
N MET A 414 26.17 31.15 9.44
CA MET A 414 26.98 32.20 8.80
C MET A 414 27.00 32.04 7.27
N ASN A 415 26.53 33.10 6.58
CA ASN A 415 26.96 33.47 5.24
C ASN A 415 28.35 34.12 5.33
N ASN A 416 29.30 33.69 4.49
CA ASN A 416 30.01 34.53 3.49
C ASN A 416 31.26 33.82 2.96
N ASP A 417 31.36 33.86 1.63
CA ASP A 417 32.50 33.82 0.71
C ASP A 417 33.92 33.63 1.27
N THR A 418 34.65 32.64 0.72
CA THR A 418 35.91 32.86 -0.02
C THR A 418 36.38 31.56 -0.70
N MET A 419 37.04 31.75 -1.85
CA MET A 419 37.59 30.72 -2.75
C MET A 419 38.81 29.99 -2.18
N ASP A 420 38.99 28.70 -2.53
CA ASP A 420 40.09 28.25 -3.40
C ASP A 420 39.88 26.78 -3.85
N SER A 421 40.52 26.49 -4.97
CA SER A 421 40.49 25.37 -5.90
C SER A 421 41.20 24.09 -5.45
N THR A 422 40.68 22.91 -5.84
CA THR A 422 41.38 21.87 -6.63
C THR A 422 40.47 20.65 -6.89
N ASP A 423 40.70 20.07 -8.07
CA ASP A 423 39.89 19.13 -8.86
C ASP A 423 39.70 17.70 -8.29
N GLY A 424 38.62 17.03 -8.73
CA GLY A 424 38.57 15.57 -8.82
C GLY A 424 37.23 14.88 -8.53
N ASP A 425 36.38 14.77 -9.56
CA ASP A 425 35.40 13.69 -9.77
C ASP A 425 34.13 13.61 -8.87
N ARG A 426 33.24 14.59 -9.00
CA ARG A 426 31.82 14.52 -8.58
C ARG A 426 30.93 15.41 -9.46
N THR A 427 30.47 14.94 -10.62
CA THR A 427 29.63 15.79 -11.52
C THR A 427 28.31 15.19 -12.01
N PHE A 428 27.99 13.92 -11.73
CA PHE A 428 26.72 13.34 -12.20
C PHE A 428 25.58 13.35 -11.15
N VAL A 429 25.87 12.96 -9.89
CA VAL A 429 24.86 12.82 -8.83
C VAL A 429 24.39 14.18 -8.28
N ASP A 430 25.28 15.18 -8.26
CA ASP A 430 24.96 16.50 -7.72
C ASP A 430 24.21 17.39 -8.75
N SER A 431 24.32 17.08 -10.05
CA SER A 431 23.48 17.66 -11.11
C SER A 431 22.01 17.22 -10.99
N ILE A 432 21.76 15.99 -10.51
CA ILE A 432 20.41 15.46 -10.29
C ILE A 432 19.80 16.00 -8.99
N LYS A 433 20.59 16.11 -7.91
CA LYS A 433 20.12 16.68 -6.63
C LYS A 433 19.72 18.15 -6.76
N SER A 434 20.51 18.95 -7.47
CA SER A 434 20.21 20.38 -7.68
C SER A 434 18.97 20.61 -8.55
N ARG A 435 18.64 19.68 -9.46
CA ARG A 435 17.45 19.75 -10.34
C ARG A 435 16.13 19.38 -9.67
N ILE A 436 16.16 18.61 -8.58
CA ILE A 436 14.96 18.23 -7.80
C ILE A 436 14.70 19.24 -6.67
N GLN A 437 15.75 19.92 -6.19
CA GLN A 437 15.65 20.83 -5.06
C GLN A 437 15.09 22.22 -5.45
N SER A 438 15.24 22.65 -6.70
CA SER A 438 14.80 23.98 -7.16
C SER A 438 13.30 24.08 -7.49
N THR A 439 12.63 22.97 -7.83
CA THR A 439 11.18 22.94 -8.14
C THR A 439 10.28 22.97 -6.91
N ILE A 440 10.83 22.64 -5.73
CA ILE A 440 10.08 22.58 -4.46
C ILE A 440 10.12 23.93 -3.73
N GLY A 441 11.01 24.86 -4.14
CA GLY A 441 11.19 26.16 -3.49
C GLY A 441 10.05 27.16 -3.68
N PHE A 442 9.17 26.96 -4.68
CA PHE A 442 8.17 27.97 -5.04
C PHE A 442 6.86 27.89 -4.23
N CYS A 443 6.74 26.99 -3.24
CA CYS A 443 5.48 26.73 -2.52
C CYS A 443 5.64 26.50 -1.00
N LEU A 444 6.65 27.07 -0.35
CA LEU A 444 6.82 27.00 1.11
C LEU A 444 6.55 28.37 1.75
N PRO A 445 5.42 28.57 2.46
CA PRO A 445 5.34 29.63 3.45
C PRO A 445 6.26 29.28 4.63
N SER A 446 7.05 30.25 5.07
CA SER A 446 7.85 30.20 6.30
C SER A 446 6.92 30.09 7.51
N ILE A 447 6.79 28.88 8.07
CA ILE A 447 6.05 28.66 9.33
C ILE A 447 7.06 28.33 10.42
N GLN A 448 7.30 29.30 11.31
CA GLN A 448 7.98 29.08 12.58
C GLN A 448 7.14 28.13 13.44
N ALA A 449 7.70 26.97 13.77
CA ALA A 449 7.02 25.98 14.61
C ALA A 449 7.15 26.35 16.10
N SER A 450 6.03 26.69 16.73
CA SER A 450 5.92 26.81 18.20
C SER A 450 6.15 25.43 18.86
N LYS A 451 7.11 25.37 19.79
CA LYS A 451 7.36 24.22 20.65
C LYS A 451 6.29 24.16 21.74
N THR A 452 5.27 23.34 21.55
CA THR A 452 4.41 22.88 22.65
C THR A 452 4.35 21.36 22.67
N THR A 453 4.95 20.79 23.72
CA THR A 453 5.06 19.36 23.97
C THR A 453 3.81 18.84 24.66
N ASN A 454 2.93 18.15 23.94
CA ASN A 454 1.89 17.33 24.57
C ASN A 454 2.39 15.87 24.70
N LYS A 455 2.46 15.40 25.96
CA LYS A 455 2.71 14.01 26.36
C LYS A 455 1.55 13.12 25.88
N TYR A 456 1.86 11.97 25.30
CA TYR A 456 0.87 10.92 25.01
C TYR A 456 0.97 9.84 26.10
N SER A 457 -0.13 9.62 26.82
CA SER A 457 -0.37 8.51 27.76
C SER A 457 -1.28 7.50 27.04
N TYR A 458 -0.79 6.32 26.67
CA TYR A 458 -0.90 5.01 27.34
C TYR A 458 -2.20 4.25 27.01
N PHE A 459 -2.09 3.20 26.19
CA PHE A 459 -3.07 2.13 26.03
C PHE A 459 -2.30 0.82 25.99
N GLN A 460 -2.22 0.14 27.15
CA GLN A 460 -1.47 -1.11 27.32
C GLN A 460 -2.42 -2.25 27.66
N THR A 461 -2.09 -3.45 27.18
CA THR A 461 -2.90 -4.68 27.29
C THR A 461 -2.63 -5.50 28.56
N THR A 462 -2.32 -4.89 29.71
CA THR A 462 -2.18 -5.65 30.97
C THR A 462 -2.71 -4.85 32.15
N ASP A 463 -3.68 -5.42 32.85
CA ASP A 463 -4.32 -4.89 34.05
C ASP A 463 -3.33 -4.70 35.20
N MET A 464 -3.40 -3.57 35.89
CA MET A 464 -3.00 -3.44 37.29
C MET A 464 -4.27 -3.21 38.09
N GLU A 465 -4.61 -4.16 38.95
CA GLU A 465 -5.55 -3.91 40.04
C GLU A 465 -4.90 -2.91 41.00
N VAL A 466 -5.53 -1.73 41.15
CA VAL A 466 -5.22 -0.82 42.25
C VAL A 466 -6.54 -0.56 42.95
N SER A 467 -6.61 -1.03 44.19
CA SER A 467 -7.70 -0.82 45.13
C SER A 467 -7.80 0.66 45.50
N ASP A 468 -9.03 1.19 45.45
CA ASP A 468 -9.37 2.53 45.92
C ASP A 468 -9.17 2.70 47.43
N SER A 469 -8.55 3.81 47.83
CA SER A 469 -8.75 4.38 49.16
C SER A 469 -8.56 5.91 49.12
N GLU A 470 -9.45 6.57 49.84
CA GLU A 470 -9.84 7.98 49.77
C GLU A 470 -8.77 8.99 50.24
N ALA A 471 -9.05 10.26 49.91
CA ALA A 471 -8.21 11.44 50.07
C ALA A 471 -8.00 11.90 51.52
N THR A 472 -6.79 12.42 51.81
CA THR A 472 -6.59 13.60 52.69
C THR A 472 -5.35 14.38 52.27
N ASN A 473 -5.48 15.71 52.24
CA ASN A 473 -4.42 16.70 52.00
C ASN A 473 -3.34 16.64 53.09
N ASP A 474 -2.06 16.81 52.73
CA ASP A 474 -1.26 17.93 53.25
C ASP A 474 0.12 18.08 52.58
N ASN A 475 0.53 19.34 52.44
CA ASN A 475 1.83 19.77 51.96
C ASN A 475 2.89 19.59 53.05
N THR A 476 4.01 18.91 52.76
CA THR A 476 5.36 19.31 53.20
C THR A 476 6.42 18.46 52.54
N SER A 477 7.46 19.14 52.04
CA SER A 477 8.63 18.58 51.37
C SER A 477 9.60 17.90 52.35
N THR A 478 10.03 16.67 52.07
CA THR A 478 11.44 16.26 51.89
C THR A 478 11.60 14.74 51.73
N GLY A 479 12.27 14.32 50.66
CA GLY A 479 13.13 13.14 50.57
C GLY A 479 12.51 11.73 50.64
N MET A 480 12.18 11.15 49.48
CA MET A 480 12.51 9.75 49.14
C MET A 480 12.26 9.52 47.64
N ASP A 481 13.34 9.38 46.87
CA ASP A 481 13.30 9.03 45.44
C ASP A 481 12.68 7.64 45.25
N SER A 482 11.49 7.58 44.65
CA SER A 482 10.94 6.35 44.07
C SER A 482 10.92 6.50 42.55
N ALA A 483 11.79 5.72 41.91
CA ALA A 483 12.02 5.65 40.48
C ALA A 483 10.74 5.29 39.71
N ASN A 484 10.07 6.30 39.16
CA ASN A 484 9.25 6.12 37.96
C ASN A 484 10.21 6.10 36.77
N GLU A 485 10.66 4.91 36.37
CA GLU A 485 11.44 4.71 35.15
C GLU A 485 10.68 5.26 33.94
N ALA A 486 11.15 6.40 33.44
CA ALA A 486 10.69 7.00 32.21
C ALA A 486 11.15 6.13 31.03
N LEU A 487 10.21 5.41 30.41
CA LEU A 487 10.45 4.62 29.19
C LEU A 487 11.02 5.52 28.07
N PRO A 488 12.00 5.04 27.29
CA PRO A 488 12.61 5.83 26.23
C PRO A 488 11.59 6.15 25.14
N SER A 489 11.33 7.45 24.94
CA SER A 489 10.45 7.92 23.89
C SER A 489 10.97 7.48 22.51
N ILE A 490 10.11 6.84 21.72
CA ILE A 490 10.36 6.59 20.30
C ILE A 490 10.72 7.93 19.65
N PRO A 491 11.83 8.03 18.90
CA PRO A 491 12.17 9.27 18.22
C PRO A 491 11.02 9.61 17.27
N LYS A 492 10.34 10.73 17.56
CA LYS A 492 9.29 11.26 16.69
C LYS A 492 9.95 11.58 15.35
N SER A 493 9.69 10.79 14.32
CA SER A 493 10.00 11.19 12.95
C SER A 493 9.21 12.47 12.69
N SER A 494 9.91 13.61 12.63
CA SER A 494 9.26 14.87 12.27
C SER A 494 8.57 14.65 10.93
N ALA A 495 7.28 14.92 10.86
CA ALA A 495 6.50 14.59 9.67
C ALA A 495 6.98 15.40 8.43
N LEU A 496 7.72 16.49 8.66
CA LEU A 496 8.47 17.25 7.65
C LEU A 496 9.69 16.49 7.09
N SER A 497 10.42 15.72 7.90
CA SER A 497 11.50 14.85 7.41
C SER A 497 10.96 13.63 6.67
N SER A 498 9.78 13.14 7.08
CA SER A 498 9.08 12.05 6.40
C SER A 498 8.61 12.48 5.00
N ILE A 499 8.07 13.69 4.85
CA ILE A 499 7.67 14.26 3.55
C ILE A 499 8.86 14.44 2.60
N LYS A 500 9.99 14.97 3.08
CA LYS A 500 11.21 15.11 2.24
C LYS A 500 11.72 13.76 1.75
N ARG A 501 11.62 12.73 2.58
CA ARG A 501 12.04 11.36 2.26
C ARG A 501 11.03 10.58 1.41
N VAL A 502 9.76 10.96 1.41
CA VAL A 502 8.75 10.44 0.45
C VAL A 502 8.98 11.01 -0.95
N LEU A 503 9.48 12.24 -1.06
CA LEU A 503 9.77 12.88 -2.36
C LEU A 503 11.09 12.40 -2.99
N LEU A 504 12.06 12.02 -2.18
CA LEU A 504 13.36 11.47 -2.59
C LEU A 504 13.72 10.28 -1.70
N PRO A 505 13.11 9.10 -1.94
CA PRO A 505 13.38 7.92 -1.12
C PRO A 505 14.84 7.49 -1.26
N PRO A 506 15.53 7.16 -0.15
CA PRO A 506 16.84 6.55 -0.22
C PRO A 506 16.69 5.19 -0.91
N THR A 507 17.44 4.97 -2.00
CA THR A 507 17.43 3.68 -2.69
C THR A 507 18.17 2.63 -1.85
N PRO A 508 17.77 1.34 -1.95
CA PRO A 508 18.54 0.24 -1.38
C PRO A 508 19.97 0.22 -1.91
N SER A 509 20.94 -0.03 -1.02
CA SER A 509 22.33 -0.19 -1.43
C SER A 509 22.52 -1.50 -2.19
N SER A 510 23.52 -1.57 -3.08
CA SER A 510 23.88 -2.82 -3.76
C SER A 510 24.14 -3.97 -2.76
N LYS A 511 24.74 -3.66 -1.60
CA LYS A 511 24.92 -4.63 -0.51
C LYS A 511 23.58 -5.19 0.01
N TYR A 512 22.58 -4.33 0.21
CA TYR A 512 21.23 -4.75 0.65
C TYR A 512 20.57 -5.67 -0.39
N ILE A 513 20.74 -5.37 -1.68
CA ILE A 513 20.18 -6.17 -2.78
C ILE A 513 20.84 -7.54 -2.84
N ASN A 514 22.17 -7.59 -2.82
CA ASN A 514 22.95 -8.77 -3.15
C ASN A 514 23.33 -9.67 -1.96
N ASP A 515 23.35 -9.15 -0.73
CA ASP A 515 23.70 -9.92 0.47
C ASP A 515 22.52 -9.94 1.46
N PRO A 516 21.78 -11.05 1.56
CA PRO A 516 20.68 -11.21 2.50
C PRO A 516 21.10 -10.99 3.97
N LYS A 517 22.34 -11.35 4.34
CA LYS A 517 22.84 -11.22 5.72
C LYS A 517 23.09 -9.78 6.12
N SER A 518 23.25 -8.88 5.14
CA SER A 518 23.42 -7.45 5.40
C SER A 518 22.13 -6.74 5.82
N ARG A 519 20.97 -7.38 5.61
CA ARG A 519 19.67 -6.80 5.88
C ARG A 519 19.37 -6.87 7.38
N TYR A 520 18.86 -5.78 7.92
CA TYR A 520 18.32 -5.77 9.27
C TYR A 520 16.95 -6.48 9.29
N ASP A 521 16.53 -6.94 10.47
CA ASP A 521 15.21 -7.56 10.64
C ASP A 521 14.12 -6.51 10.58
N VAL A 522 13.24 -6.65 9.59
CA VAL A 522 12.13 -5.73 9.35
C VAL A 522 10.94 -6.06 10.24
N ILE A 523 10.75 -7.31 10.65
CA ILE A 523 9.58 -7.72 11.45
C ILE A 523 9.88 -7.52 12.93
N LEU A 524 9.27 -6.52 13.55
CA LEU A 524 9.51 -6.19 14.96
C LEU A 524 8.59 -6.95 15.91
N HIS A 525 7.40 -7.27 15.44
CA HIS A 525 6.37 -7.84 16.27
C HIS A 525 5.42 -8.63 15.40
N ASP A 526 5.04 -9.80 15.89
CA ASP A 526 4.06 -10.66 15.27
C ASP A 526 3.33 -11.44 16.35
N LYS A 527 2.06 -11.07 16.59
CA LYS A 527 1.25 -11.66 17.66
C LYS A 527 -0.22 -11.67 17.28
N ILE A 528 -0.92 -12.70 17.73
CA ILE A 528 -2.38 -12.76 17.67
C ILE A 528 -2.95 -12.05 18.90
N TYR A 529 -3.76 -11.02 18.64
CA TYR A 529 -4.50 -10.28 19.65
C TYR A 529 -5.92 -10.85 19.71
N THR A 530 -6.29 -11.37 20.87
CA THR A 530 -7.65 -11.82 21.17
C THR A 530 -8.48 -10.68 21.77
N PRO A 531 -9.82 -10.75 21.71
CA PRO A 531 -10.69 -9.73 22.31
C PRO A 531 -10.44 -9.52 23.81
N ASP A 532 -10.08 -10.59 24.54
CA ASP A 532 -9.77 -10.55 25.97
C ASP A 532 -8.51 -9.73 26.29
N MET A 533 -7.61 -9.51 25.33
CA MET A 533 -6.40 -8.68 25.51
C MET A 533 -6.69 -7.18 25.38
N ILE A 534 -7.92 -6.79 24.99
CA ILE A 534 -8.27 -5.40 24.79
C ILE A 534 -8.60 -4.76 26.15
N PRO A 535 -7.92 -3.66 26.54
CA PRO A 535 -8.13 -3.03 27.84
C PRO A 535 -9.59 -2.59 28.04
N LYS A 536 -10.03 -2.49 29.30
CA LYS A 536 -11.30 -1.87 29.64
C LYS A 536 -11.33 -0.42 29.13
N ARG A 537 -12.53 0.07 28.83
CA ARG A 537 -12.71 1.42 28.28
C ARG A 537 -12.37 2.45 29.36
N HIS A 538 -11.54 3.42 29.00
CA HIS A 538 -11.17 4.54 29.88
C HIS A 538 -11.76 5.88 29.40
N THR A 539 -12.29 5.96 28.18
CA THR A 539 -12.89 7.19 27.64
C THR A 539 -14.41 7.14 27.66
N THR A 540 -15.05 8.10 28.33
CA THR A 540 -16.50 8.33 28.30
C THR A 540 -16.76 9.71 27.70
N LEU A 541 -17.61 9.80 26.67
CA LEU A 541 -18.07 11.07 26.13
C LEU A 541 -19.32 11.50 26.91
N SER A 542 -19.26 12.64 27.62
CA SER A 542 -20.46 13.21 28.24
C SER A 542 -21.41 13.70 27.14
N LYS A 543 -22.68 13.27 27.18
CA LYS A 543 -23.70 13.61 26.17
C LYS A 543 -24.12 15.10 26.19
N ASN A 544 -23.65 15.91 27.15
CA ASN A 544 -24.14 17.26 27.42
C ASN A 544 -23.03 18.33 27.55
N VAL A 545 -22.27 18.71 26.50
CA VAL A 545 -21.44 19.95 26.55
C VAL A 545 -21.22 20.56 25.14
N ILE A 546 -21.16 21.90 25.09
CA ILE A 546 -20.97 22.77 23.92
C ILE A 546 -19.53 22.70 23.38
N LEU A 547 -19.42 22.45 22.07
CA LEU A 547 -18.24 22.03 21.32
C LEU A 547 -17.04 23.02 21.36
N SER A 548 -16.06 22.77 22.22
CA SER A 548 -14.73 23.43 22.18
C SER A 548 -13.69 22.65 21.34
N GLN A 549 -12.59 23.27 20.91
CA GLN A 549 -11.51 22.59 20.15
C GLN A 549 -10.88 21.40 20.92
N LEU A 550 -10.84 21.45 22.25
CA LEU A 550 -10.39 20.34 23.10
C LEU A 550 -11.38 19.16 23.08
N GLU A 551 -12.67 19.43 22.92
CA GLU A 551 -13.72 18.41 22.84
C GLU A 551 -13.78 17.73 21.47
N GLN A 552 -13.47 18.43 20.38
CA GLN A 552 -13.30 17.78 19.08
C GLN A 552 -12.23 16.69 19.12
N LYS A 553 -11.11 16.92 19.81
CA LYS A 553 -10.06 15.91 20.01
C LYS A 553 -10.53 14.74 20.86
N LYS A 554 -11.30 15.01 21.94
CA LYS A 554 -11.91 13.96 22.76
C LYS A 554 -12.90 13.11 21.94
N LYS A 555 -13.72 13.75 21.09
CA LYS A 555 -14.66 13.07 20.18
C LYS A 555 -13.94 12.17 19.17
N HIS A 556 -12.87 12.64 18.55
CA HIS A 556 -12.07 11.84 17.62
C HIS A 556 -11.48 10.60 18.29
N ARG A 557 -10.87 10.78 19.47
CA ARG A 557 -10.31 9.65 20.24
C ARG A 557 -11.38 8.64 20.63
N TYR A 558 -12.54 9.12 21.07
CA TYR A 558 -13.68 8.26 21.38
C TYR A 558 -14.15 7.47 20.15
N LEU A 559 -14.21 8.11 18.97
CA LEU A 559 -14.56 7.45 17.72
C LEU A 559 -13.50 6.43 17.29
N GLU A 560 -12.20 6.79 17.32
CA GLU A 560 -11.09 5.87 17.02
C GLU A 560 -11.16 4.63 17.94
N GLU A 561 -11.38 4.83 19.25
CA GLU A 561 -11.54 3.75 20.23
C GLU A 561 -12.78 2.89 19.96
N THR A 562 -13.93 3.52 19.66
CA THR A 562 -15.18 2.83 19.37
C THR A 562 -15.06 1.97 18.11
N ILE A 563 -14.47 2.51 17.04
CA ILE A 563 -14.22 1.76 15.80
C ILE A 563 -13.26 0.60 16.09
N ALA A 564 -12.17 0.84 16.82
CA ALA A 564 -11.21 -0.20 17.17
C ALA A 564 -11.88 -1.34 17.96
N ARG A 565 -12.70 -1.04 18.97
CA ARG A 565 -13.42 -2.07 19.75
C ARG A 565 -14.38 -2.88 18.87
N ARG A 566 -15.09 -2.24 17.95
CA ARG A 566 -15.96 -2.94 16.97
C ARG A 566 -15.16 -3.88 16.07
N TRP A 567 -13.93 -3.52 15.67
CA TRP A 567 -13.04 -4.41 14.93
C TRP A 567 -12.58 -5.64 15.74
N HIS A 568 -12.46 -5.53 17.06
CA HIS A 568 -12.02 -6.66 17.91
C HIS A 568 -13.19 -7.46 18.49
N GLN A 569 -14.42 -6.97 18.38
CA GLN A 569 -15.59 -7.64 18.95
C GLN A 569 -15.77 -9.04 18.35
N GLY A 570 -15.53 -10.07 19.17
CA GLY A 570 -15.68 -11.47 18.76
C GLY A 570 -14.71 -11.94 17.68
N MET A 571 -13.65 -11.18 17.40
CA MET A 571 -12.67 -11.45 16.35
C MET A 571 -11.24 -11.25 16.86
N SER A 572 -10.40 -12.26 16.66
CA SER A 572 -8.95 -12.15 16.84
C SER A 572 -8.26 -11.62 15.58
N TRP A 573 -7.12 -10.95 15.78
CA TRP A 573 -6.31 -10.35 14.72
C TRP A 573 -4.83 -10.66 14.92
N ARG A 574 -4.16 -11.17 13.89
CA ARG A 574 -2.70 -11.19 13.84
C ARG A 574 -2.21 -9.79 13.50
N LYS A 575 -1.39 -9.20 14.34
CA LYS A 575 -0.83 -7.86 14.12
C LYS A 575 0.67 -8.00 13.91
N VAL A 576 1.12 -7.60 12.74
CA VAL A 576 2.53 -7.61 12.35
C VAL A 576 3.02 -6.16 12.30
N LEU A 577 3.97 -5.81 13.17
CA LEU A 577 4.59 -4.49 13.15
C LEU A 577 5.94 -4.56 12.47
N VAL A 578 6.17 -3.61 11.56
CA VAL A 578 7.37 -3.60 10.73
C VAL A 578 8.14 -2.28 10.85
N TYR A 579 9.45 -2.38 10.65
CA TYR A 579 10.37 -1.24 10.61
C TYR A 579 10.96 -1.09 9.21
N LEU A 580 10.45 -0.12 8.46
CA LEU A 580 10.93 0.16 7.11
C LEU A 580 11.73 1.46 7.06
N GLN A 581 12.72 1.47 6.17
CA GLN A 581 13.42 2.69 5.76
C GLN A 581 12.42 3.70 5.15
N PRO A 582 12.81 4.98 5.01
CA PRO A 582 11.92 6.00 4.47
C PRO A 582 11.31 5.64 3.11
N ASP A 583 10.12 6.20 2.85
CA ASP A 583 9.13 5.66 1.90
C ASP A 583 8.54 4.31 2.34
N ALA A 584 8.43 4.12 3.66
CA ALA A 584 7.87 2.93 4.31
C ALA A 584 6.48 2.54 3.79
N HIS A 585 5.67 3.51 3.38
CA HIS A 585 4.32 3.27 2.88
C HIS A 585 4.33 2.47 1.57
N ASN A 586 5.17 2.85 0.61
CA ASN A 586 5.32 2.15 -0.68
C ASN A 586 6.23 0.93 -0.55
N ASN A 587 7.23 0.99 0.34
CA ASN A 587 8.07 -0.16 0.66
C ASN A 587 7.24 -1.33 1.18
N MET A 588 6.19 -1.10 1.97
CA MET A 588 5.29 -2.15 2.50
C MET A 588 4.80 -3.16 1.45
N VAL A 589 4.53 -2.70 0.21
CA VAL A 589 4.05 -3.53 -0.90
C VAL A 589 5.10 -3.84 -1.96
N VAL A 590 6.32 -3.31 -1.80
CA VAL A 590 7.38 -3.38 -2.81
C VAL A 590 6.87 -2.87 -4.16
N ARG A 591 6.45 -1.60 -4.18
CA ARG A 591 5.86 -0.96 -5.36
C ARG A 591 6.70 -1.20 -6.63
N ARG A 592 8.03 -1.11 -6.52
CA ARG A 592 8.98 -1.55 -7.55
C ARG A 592 9.99 -2.51 -6.94
N ARG A 593 10.26 -3.60 -7.66
CA ARG A 593 11.06 -4.75 -7.19
C ARG A 593 12.33 -4.32 -6.47
N PHE A 594 13.17 -3.50 -7.09
CA PHE A 594 14.46 -3.10 -6.52
C PHE A 594 14.44 -1.73 -5.84
N ALA A 595 13.66 -0.76 -6.33
CA ALA A 595 13.60 0.56 -5.71
C ALA A 595 12.99 0.50 -4.30
N ASN A 596 12.07 -0.45 -4.07
CA ASN A 596 11.38 -0.65 -2.80
C ASN A 596 11.80 -1.95 -2.09
N ALA A 597 13.04 -2.42 -2.32
CA ALA A 597 13.54 -3.70 -1.81
C ALA A 597 13.53 -3.81 -0.27
N TYR A 598 13.49 -2.70 0.46
CA TYR A 598 13.34 -2.71 1.92
C TYR A 598 12.09 -3.47 2.40
N GLY A 599 11.07 -3.59 1.54
CA GLY A 599 9.86 -4.36 1.81
C GLY A 599 9.91 -5.85 1.51
N TRP A 600 10.99 -6.38 0.91
CA TRP A 600 11.06 -7.79 0.50
C TRP A 600 10.77 -8.75 1.65
N GLN A 601 11.34 -8.49 2.83
CA GLN A 601 11.11 -9.32 4.02
C GLN A 601 9.64 -9.27 4.48
N VAL A 602 8.94 -8.15 4.28
CA VAL A 602 7.51 -8.04 4.63
C VAL A 602 6.66 -8.91 3.72
N ILE A 603 6.92 -8.85 2.41
CA ILE A 603 6.20 -9.66 1.42
C ILE A 603 6.53 -11.14 1.60
N ASP A 604 7.79 -11.49 1.80
CA ASP A 604 8.18 -12.87 2.08
C ASP A 604 7.51 -13.41 3.33
N HIS A 605 7.52 -12.64 4.43
CA HIS A 605 6.80 -13.01 5.66
C HIS A 605 5.30 -13.21 5.39
N MET A 606 4.66 -12.28 4.67
CA MET A 606 3.23 -12.40 4.34
C MET A 606 2.93 -13.61 3.47
N VAL A 607 3.73 -13.88 2.44
CA VAL A 607 3.52 -15.03 1.55
C VAL A 607 3.75 -16.34 2.32
N GLU A 608 4.82 -16.41 3.12
CA GLU A 608 5.15 -17.60 3.90
C GLU A 608 4.05 -17.93 4.92
N GLU A 609 3.60 -16.94 5.67
CA GLU A 609 2.63 -17.16 6.75
C GLU A 609 1.20 -17.45 6.28
N HIS A 610 0.86 -17.06 5.05
CA HIS A 610 -0.52 -17.15 4.55
C HIS A 610 -0.73 -18.13 3.39
N PHE A 611 0.33 -18.47 2.64
CA PHE A 611 0.24 -19.26 1.41
C PHE A 611 1.27 -20.40 1.32
N SER A 612 2.17 -20.56 2.29
CA SER A 612 3.06 -21.72 2.33
C SER A 612 2.40 -22.92 3.00
N LYS A 613 3.03 -24.10 2.94
CA LYS A 613 2.56 -25.30 3.67
C LYS A 613 2.50 -25.08 5.19
N LYS A 614 3.29 -24.13 5.73
CA LYS A 614 3.26 -23.75 7.14
C LYS A 614 1.91 -23.15 7.54
N CYS A 615 1.21 -22.49 6.62
CA CYS A 615 -0.09 -21.88 6.91
C CYS A 615 -1.15 -22.92 7.31
N CYS A 616 -1.02 -24.18 6.83
CA CYS A 616 -1.88 -25.30 7.22
C CYS A 616 -1.72 -25.70 8.69
N MET A 617 -0.63 -25.28 9.34
CA MET A 617 -0.35 -25.51 10.77
C MET A 617 -0.66 -24.29 11.65
N GLY A 618 -1.00 -23.15 11.05
CA GLY A 618 -1.35 -21.93 11.79
C GLY A 618 -2.70 -22.03 12.49
N GLU A 619 -2.89 -21.24 13.55
CA GLU A 619 -4.16 -21.17 14.26
C GLU A 619 -5.29 -20.69 13.34
N ASP A 620 -6.37 -21.48 13.24
CA ASP A 620 -7.58 -21.09 12.54
C ASP A 620 -8.39 -20.11 13.39
N LEU A 621 -8.30 -18.82 13.05
CA LEU A 621 -8.95 -17.73 13.75
C LEU A 621 -10.47 -17.69 13.51
N SER A 622 -11.01 -18.48 12.57
CA SER A 622 -12.45 -18.59 12.34
C SER A 622 -13.16 -19.39 13.44
N SER A 623 -12.42 -20.27 14.13
CA SER A 623 -12.93 -21.14 15.20
C SER A 623 -13.30 -20.40 16.49
N TRP A 624 -12.87 -19.13 16.64
CA TRP A 624 -13.10 -18.35 17.86
C TRP A 624 -14.59 -18.09 18.11
N LYS A 625 -15.12 -18.49 19.28
CA LYS A 625 -16.52 -18.23 19.67
C LYS A 625 -16.63 -16.93 20.46
N ILE A 626 -17.72 -16.20 20.26
CA ILE A 626 -18.03 -14.99 21.04
C ILE A 626 -18.25 -15.41 22.49
N LYS A 627 -17.47 -14.83 23.40
CA LYS A 627 -17.66 -15.01 24.84
C LYS A 627 -18.60 -13.93 25.37
N LYS A 628 -19.27 -14.18 26.50
CA LYS A 628 -20.10 -13.18 27.18
C LYS A 628 -19.30 -11.92 27.57
N SER A 629 -17.99 -12.08 27.84
CA SER A 629 -17.06 -10.97 28.08
C SER A 629 -16.83 -10.08 26.86
N ASP A 630 -16.93 -10.62 25.63
CA ASP A 630 -16.72 -9.87 24.39
C ASP A 630 -17.85 -8.86 24.13
N CYS A 631 -19.06 -9.14 24.65
CA CYS A 631 -20.20 -8.21 24.56
C CYS A 631 -19.94 -6.91 25.33
N ASN A 632 -19.11 -6.97 26.38
CA ASN A 632 -18.75 -5.81 27.21
C ASN A 632 -17.71 -4.88 26.53
N LEU A 633 -17.20 -5.24 25.34
CA LEU A 633 -16.31 -4.37 24.56
C LEU A 633 -17.08 -3.22 23.88
N ILE A 634 -18.40 -3.35 23.74
CA ILE A 634 -19.26 -2.34 23.11
C ILE A 634 -19.99 -1.55 24.20
N ASP A 635 -20.13 -0.25 23.96
CA ASP A 635 -20.87 0.71 24.79
C ASP A 635 -21.97 1.38 23.96
N LEU A 636 -22.48 0.61 22.99
CA LEU A 636 -23.66 0.92 22.23
C LEU A 636 -24.74 0.02 22.81
N ASP A 637 -25.88 0.60 23.14
CA ASP A 637 -27.03 -0.21 23.46
C ASP A 637 -27.46 -1.04 22.23
N GLU A 638 -28.33 -2.03 22.47
CA GLU A 638 -28.81 -2.89 21.39
C GLU A 638 -29.51 -2.09 20.28
N GLU A 639 -30.11 -0.96 20.62
CA GLU A 639 -30.81 -0.07 19.70
C GLU A 639 -29.84 0.68 18.77
N GLU A 640 -28.78 1.29 19.30
CA GLU A 640 -27.72 1.95 18.55
C GLU A 640 -26.98 0.96 17.64
N SER A 641 -26.72 -0.26 18.12
CA SER A 641 -26.14 -1.32 17.29
C SER A 641 -27.07 -1.72 16.14
N ARG A 642 -28.37 -1.86 16.42
CA ARG A 642 -29.40 -2.17 15.42
C ARG A 642 -29.54 -1.05 14.40
N ASP A 643 -29.55 0.21 14.82
CA ASP A 643 -29.59 1.38 13.94
C ASP A 643 -28.41 1.39 12.95
N LEU A 644 -27.19 1.17 13.44
CA LEU A 644 -26.00 1.10 12.58
C LEU A 644 -26.06 -0.06 11.58
N ASN A 645 -26.61 -1.21 11.98
CA ASN A 645 -26.82 -2.36 11.10
C ASN A 645 -27.84 -2.03 9.99
N VAL A 646 -28.99 -1.44 10.35
CA VAL A 646 -30.02 -1.00 9.40
C VAL A 646 -29.46 0.01 8.41
N LYS A 647 -28.72 1.00 8.91
CA LYS A 647 -28.06 2.03 8.08
C LYS A 647 -27.05 1.43 7.11
N LEU A 648 -26.23 0.47 7.55
CA LEU A 648 -25.32 -0.23 6.66
C LEU A 648 -26.09 -0.92 5.53
N GLY A 649 -27.18 -1.63 5.85
CA GLY A 649 -28.04 -2.28 4.84
C GLY A 649 -28.67 -1.28 3.86
N GLN A 650 -29.13 -0.12 4.34
CA GLN A 650 -29.63 0.96 3.49
C GLN A 650 -28.55 1.48 2.53
N VAL A 651 -27.31 1.64 3.01
CA VAL A 651 -26.17 2.04 2.18
C VAL A 651 -25.90 0.99 1.10
N MET A 652 -25.86 -0.31 1.46
CA MET A 652 -25.63 -1.40 0.50
C MET A 652 -26.70 -1.44 -0.59
N ASN A 653 -27.97 -1.37 -0.20
CA ASN A 653 -29.11 -1.32 -1.12
C ASN A 653 -29.06 -0.11 -2.07
N LYS A 654 -28.74 1.08 -1.54
CA LYS A 654 -28.62 2.30 -2.35
C LYS A 654 -27.53 2.14 -3.41
N GLU A 655 -26.37 1.63 -3.02
CA GLU A 655 -25.24 1.43 -3.92
C GLU A 655 -25.51 0.34 -4.98
N TYR A 656 -26.24 -0.72 -4.62
CA TYR A 656 -26.71 -1.75 -5.56
C TYR A 656 -27.69 -1.20 -6.60
N ARG A 657 -28.69 -0.42 -6.16
CA ARG A 657 -29.65 0.25 -7.07
C ARG A 657 -28.95 1.20 -8.04
N LYS A 658 -27.93 1.94 -7.59
CA LYS A 658 -27.12 2.80 -8.46
C LYS A 658 -26.40 1.99 -9.54
N GLU A 659 -25.92 0.79 -9.23
CA GLU A 659 -25.25 -0.06 -10.22
C GLU A 659 -26.22 -0.69 -11.22
N SER A 660 -27.38 -1.12 -10.73
CA SER A 660 -28.44 -1.70 -11.56
C SER A 660 -28.94 -0.69 -12.60
N LYS A 661 -29.14 0.57 -12.19
CA LYS A 661 -29.54 1.67 -13.11
C LYS A 661 -28.49 1.95 -14.18
N ARG A 662 -27.20 1.82 -13.87
CA ARG A 662 -26.10 2.04 -14.83
C ARG A 662 -26.07 1.01 -15.95
N HIS A 663 -26.56 -0.21 -15.71
CA HIS A 663 -26.45 -1.32 -16.67
C HIS A 663 -27.69 -1.52 -17.56
N HIS A 664 -28.75 -0.69 -17.44
CA HIS A 664 -29.98 -0.81 -18.26
C HIS A 664 -30.44 -2.26 -18.44
N ILE A 665 -30.46 -3.03 -17.33
CA ILE A 665 -31.11 -4.34 -17.33
C ILE A 665 -32.60 -4.05 -17.28
N ASN A 666 -33.27 -4.14 -18.44
CA ASN A 666 -34.68 -4.54 -18.46
C ASN A 666 -34.76 -5.85 -17.70
N SER A 667 -35.46 -5.85 -16.57
CA SER A 667 -35.63 -6.99 -15.69
C SER A 667 -35.94 -8.27 -16.47
N PRO A 668 -35.21 -9.39 -16.27
CA PRO A 668 -35.85 -10.68 -16.34
C PRO A 668 -36.63 -10.86 -15.03
N ASP A 669 -37.91 -11.10 -15.20
CA ASP A 669 -38.89 -11.44 -14.18
C ASP A 669 -38.35 -12.52 -13.22
N LEU A 670 -38.03 -12.11 -11.99
CA LEU A 670 -37.86 -12.98 -10.83
C LEU A 670 -38.54 -12.29 -9.66
N SER A 671 -39.79 -12.67 -9.47
CA SER A 671 -40.65 -12.30 -8.35
C SER A 671 -39.92 -12.51 -7.01
N VAL A 672 -39.56 -11.41 -6.35
CA VAL A 672 -39.28 -11.39 -4.91
C VAL A 672 -40.63 -11.25 -4.20
N PRO A 673 -40.99 -12.13 -3.26
CA PRO A 673 -42.27 -12.03 -2.57
C PRO A 673 -42.26 -10.82 -1.63
N GLU A 674 -43.17 -9.87 -1.87
CA GLU A 674 -43.57 -8.87 -0.89
C GLU A 674 -44.16 -9.55 0.35
N ARG A 675 -43.67 -9.14 1.53
CA ARG A 675 -44.34 -9.12 2.84
C ARG A 675 -43.38 -8.37 3.77
N VAL A 676 -43.80 -7.33 4.50
CA VAL A 676 -44.99 -7.23 5.35
C VAL A 676 -45.56 -5.81 5.28
N ASN A 677 -46.86 -5.72 4.94
CA ASN A 677 -47.70 -4.55 5.17
C ASN A 677 -47.89 -4.35 6.68
N ILE A 678 -47.69 -3.12 7.15
CA ILE A 678 -48.31 -2.63 8.39
C ILE A 678 -49.33 -1.58 7.96
N ASP A 679 -50.52 -1.75 8.50
CA ASP A 679 -51.78 -1.18 8.05
C ASP A 679 -51.80 0.34 7.87
N SER A 680 -52.42 0.73 6.76
CA SER A 680 -52.92 2.06 6.49
C SER A 680 -54.26 2.26 7.19
N ASP A 681 -54.44 3.38 7.89
CA ASP A 681 -55.77 3.98 8.00
C ASP A 681 -55.76 5.50 8.11
N SER A 682 -56.48 6.09 7.16
CA SER A 682 -57.23 7.37 7.17
C SER A 682 -56.53 8.74 7.06
N ASN A 683 -56.88 9.40 5.94
CA ASN A 683 -57.31 10.80 5.77
C ASN A 683 -56.40 11.95 6.24
N THR A 684 -55.91 12.78 5.31
CA THR A 684 -56.56 14.05 4.87
C THR A 684 -55.63 14.85 3.95
N SER A 685 -56.27 15.68 3.14
CA SER A 685 -55.70 16.61 2.19
C SER A 685 -55.17 17.90 2.84
N ASP A 686 -54.34 18.58 2.07
CA ASP A 686 -54.09 20.04 2.05
C ASP A 686 -53.08 20.69 3.01
N LEU A 687 -52.35 21.62 2.38
CA LEU A 687 -51.66 22.83 2.86
C LEU A 687 -50.14 22.77 3.09
N ASP A 688 -49.45 23.39 2.13
CA ASP A 688 -48.26 24.21 2.34
C ASP A 688 -48.49 25.20 3.52
N ASN A 689 -47.67 25.14 4.58
CA ASN A 689 -46.79 26.25 5.01
C ASN A 689 -45.95 25.92 6.26
N ASP A 690 -44.77 26.53 6.27
CA ASP A 690 -43.94 26.95 7.41
C ASP A 690 -43.10 25.95 8.22
N SER A 691 -41.79 26.01 7.90
CA SER A 691 -40.68 26.38 8.79
C SER A 691 -40.37 25.53 10.04
N ALA A 692 -39.14 25.01 10.03
CA ALA A 692 -38.15 24.98 11.12
C ALA A 692 -37.48 23.61 11.28
N ASN A 693 -36.16 23.61 11.08
CA ASN A 693 -35.18 22.63 11.57
C ASN A 693 -35.41 21.15 11.24
N ASN A 694 -34.79 20.68 10.14
CA ASN A 694 -33.99 19.44 10.16
C ASN A 694 -33.01 19.33 8.97
N GLY A 695 -31.81 19.86 9.21
CA GLY A 695 -30.48 19.32 8.84
C GLY A 695 -30.27 18.47 7.59
N ALA A 696 -30.07 19.13 6.45
CA ALA A 696 -28.99 18.90 5.46
C ALA A 696 -28.35 17.50 5.35
N TRP A 697 -29.03 16.48 4.80
CA TRP A 697 -28.40 15.21 4.39
C TRP A 697 -28.90 14.59 3.07
N LEU A 698 -29.77 15.28 2.30
CA LEU A 698 -30.50 14.60 1.21
C LEU A 698 -30.49 15.24 -0.18
N ASN A 699 -29.87 16.39 -0.42
CA ASN A 699 -29.82 16.95 -1.78
C ASN A 699 -28.49 16.62 -2.49
N GLU A 700 -28.47 15.51 -3.23
CA GLU A 700 -27.62 15.35 -4.43
C GLU A 700 -28.49 15.69 -5.64
N GLU A 701 -28.76 16.98 -5.86
CA GLU A 701 -29.20 17.46 -7.17
C GLU A 701 -27.98 17.85 -8.00
N ALA A 702 -27.89 17.22 -9.17
CA ALA A 702 -27.08 17.59 -10.33
C ALA A 702 -25.78 18.36 -10.06
N SER A 703 -24.73 17.68 -9.61
CA SER A 703 -23.38 18.23 -9.75
C SER A 703 -22.98 18.15 -11.23
N GLY A 704 -23.06 19.30 -11.93
CA GLY A 704 -22.34 19.51 -13.18
C GLY A 704 -20.87 19.11 -13.03
N TYR A 705 -20.29 18.60 -14.12
CA TYR A 705 -18.91 18.11 -14.26
C TYR A 705 -17.91 18.79 -13.31
N TYR A 706 -17.76 18.24 -12.11
CA TYR A 706 -16.66 18.60 -11.22
C TYR A 706 -15.51 17.67 -11.55
N ASP A 707 -14.64 18.11 -12.45
CA ASP A 707 -13.34 17.51 -12.64
C ASP A 707 -12.48 17.89 -11.43
N GLY A 708 -12.27 16.92 -10.54
CA GLY A 708 -11.31 17.07 -9.45
C GLY A 708 -9.89 17.34 -9.97
N PRO A 709 -8.89 17.50 -9.09
CA PRO A 709 -7.51 17.80 -9.48
C PRO A 709 -6.93 16.80 -10.51
N THR A 710 -7.41 15.56 -10.53
CA THR A 710 -7.07 14.55 -11.56
C THR A 710 -7.58 14.90 -12.96
N GLY A 711 -8.76 15.52 -13.09
CA GLY A 711 -9.30 15.99 -14.37
C GLY A 711 -8.52 17.19 -14.92
N LEU A 712 -8.08 18.10 -14.04
CA LEU A 712 -7.16 19.20 -14.39
C LEU A 712 -5.79 18.71 -14.90
N LEU A 713 -5.26 17.63 -14.33
CA LEU A 713 -4.01 17.03 -14.83
C LEU A 713 -4.22 16.29 -16.17
N ASN A 714 -5.41 15.70 -16.40
CA ASN A 714 -5.74 15.11 -17.68
C ASN A 714 -5.85 16.16 -18.80
N SER A 715 -6.49 17.31 -18.55
CA SER A 715 -6.65 18.37 -19.56
C SER A 715 -5.32 19.04 -19.93
N VAL A 716 -4.40 19.23 -18.98
CA VAL A 716 -3.04 19.70 -19.26
C VAL A 716 -2.27 18.69 -20.12
N ASN A 717 -2.43 17.39 -19.85
CA ASN A 717 -1.79 16.34 -20.65
C ASN A 717 -2.37 16.24 -22.07
N GLU A 718 -3.68 16.50 -22.27
CA GLU A 718 -4.29 16.55 -23.60
C GLU A 718 -3.66 17.65 -24.48
N GLY A 719 -3.36 18.82 -23.91
CA GLY A 719 -2.64 19.89 -24.61
C GLY A 719 -1.21 19.51 -25.02
N VAL A 720 -0.53 18.70 -24.18
CA VAL A 720 0.82 18.18 -24.47
C VAL A 720 0.78 17.01 -25.46
N ALA A 721 -0.28 16.19 -25.45
CA ALA A 721 -0.48 15.12 -26.42
C ALA A 721 -0.72 15.69 -27.83
N ALA A 722 -1.48 16.78 -27.95
CA ALA A 722 -1.65 17.51 -29.21
C ALA A 722 -0.32 18.03 -29.77
N TRP A 723 0.65 18.36 -28.90
CA TRP A 723 2.03 18.72 -29.28
C TRP A 723 2.90 17.52 -29.71
N LYS A 724 2.57 16.28 -29.30
CA LYS A 724 3.27 15.08 -29.78
C LYS A 724 2.86 14.68 -31.20
N GLU A 725 1.66 15.06 -31.62
CA GLU A 725 1.13 14.75 -32.96
C GLU A 725 1.51 15.80 -34.02
N SER A 726 2.03 16.97 -33.59
CA SER A 726 2.62 18.01 -34.43
C SER A 726 4.14 17.87 -34.55
#